data_AF-A0A3R7ENQ5-F1
#
_entry.id   AF-A0A3R7ENQ5-F1
#
_cell.length_a   1.000
_cell.length_b   1.000
_cell.length_c   1.000
_cell.angle_alpha   90.00
_cell.angle_beta   90.00
_cell.angle_gamma   90.00
#
_symmetry.space_group_name_H-M   'P 1'
#
loop_
_entity.id
_entity.type
_entity.pdbx_description
1 polymer ?
#
loop_
_entity_poly.entity_id
_entity_poly.type
_entity_poly.pdbx_seq_one_letter_code
_entity_poly.pdbx_strand_id
1 'polypeptide(L)'
;MFNPSAPVVTVFAVYLVAVIGVGLWAYPRTRTFADFALGGRRLPPLVAALSAGASDMSGWLFLALPGAVYAAGIGATWIAVGLAVGTYLNWLFVAPRLRTYTERAGNAVSLSAYLEERFEDRTRLLRIVTAAVTIVFFTLYVAGGLVAGGLLFEQVFDAAFGLGVVLTALVIVVYSCLGGFLAVSLTHVVQGTLMFLALVVLPVTGLVMLGGFGTLSEELGRETGSLLEMGSRADYSGGEWSAGRPLGAVAVVSLLAWGLGYFGQPHILARFMGIRSIRAVPAARRIGTFWVLVVLTGASLTGLAGIALLDEPLTNPETVFIALSQTLLDPWIAGFMLIAVLAAILSTADSQLLVSSVALTEDVYHAFLSRHASDRVLVWAGRLAVVVVTLTATVIALEGGGVLDIVAHAWAGFGASFGPVVLLSLHWPRMTWAGAMAGIVTGAGVVLFWERINPLLGPLESGIYEMVPGVLAATAATLVFGRWAGRPPQRAFWRLPGGGVNQLMLEPSLGQAPIGMAMVDSDLRYVWVNKVLERMAPLEQRLGRRVTDILPRRQAEALEERMRSVLDTGEPVLDYEFGGPGFTDPHQDRAYSVSIFGMEDRHGQRVGIWYMVIDVTDRWKARQRLALLNDASARIGSTLDVMLTAQELADDTVPSLADFAAVDLLDSVVRGEEPAAGPLATTPALRRAGQKPANPGGEAGPAAGKPARTVPGSPAARCLLRGETLLETGPGLTGQSWVTDDPALEAFAGASGFHAVMAVPMRARGVILGAAVFLRSRRLGAFEEDDVRLAEELVSRAAVSIDNARRYARERTAAQTMQRSLLPHGLTGGSALEVASWYLPADAPSGVGGDWFDVIPLSGARVALTVGDVVGHGINAATTMGRLRTAVRTLANLDYPPDELLAHLDDLVIDLMGPDPDREEGPSAAANESVAATFLGATCLYAVYDPVSGRCTLARAGHLPPVVVRPDGSVEVLELPAGPPLGLGALPFESADFTLEEGSLLALYTDGLIQAYDLDLDVGLSRLSRVLAAPRPGLGETGDQVMEALLSGPPSDDAALLLARTRVLDSTRVASLELPGDPACVSEARAFVTRQLSEWDMDELLFTTELIVSELVTNAIRHGSGPITLRLIRERALICEVSDTSSTSPRLRHARTTDEGGRGLLIVAQLARRWGTRYTAEGKIIWAEQGVPSDAAPDGVTVPGV
;
A
#
# COMPACT_ATOMS: atom_id res chain seq x y z
N MET A 1 -32.29 17.56 -22.77
CA MET A 1 -31.68 16.31 -23.25
C MET A 1 -30.21 16.37 -22.87
N PHE A 2 -29.91 16.04 -21.62
CA PHE A 2 -28.55 16.11 -21.07
C PHE A 2 -27.81 14.83 -21.48
N ASN A 3 -26.94 14.93 -22.48
CA ASN A 3 -25.96 13.86 -22.73
C ASN A 3 -24.89 14.01 -21.64
N PRO A 4 -24.69 13.04 -20.73
CA PRO A 4 -23.71 13.18 -19.66
C PRO A 4 -22.36 13.51 -20.28
N SER A 5 -21.74 14.59 -19.83
CA SER A 5 -20.46 15.01 -20.38
C SER A 5 -19.43 13.91 -20.13
N ALA A 6 -18.66 13.54 -21.17
CA ALA A 6 -17.63 12.49 -21.08
C ALA A 6 -16.71 12.64 -19.83
N PRO A 7 -16.36 13.86 -19.37
CA PRO A 7 -15.68 14.07 -18.10
C PRO A 7 -16.39 13.48 -16.88
N VAL A 8 -17.70 13.75 -16.69
CA VAL A 8 -18.45 13.28 -15.52
C VAL A 8 -18.53 11.76 -15.51
N VAL A 9 -18.79 11.14 -16.67
CA VAL A 9 -18.81 9.68 -16.82
C VAL A 9 -17.46 9.06 -16.46
N THR A 10 -16.38 9.65 -16.96
CA THR A 10 -15.00 9.17 -16.71
C THR A 10 -14.67 9.23 -15.22
N VAL A 11 -14.98 10.36 -14.57
CA VAL A 11 -14.71 10.56 -13.14
C VAL A 11 -15.51 9.56 -12.30
N PHE A 12 -16.79 9.31 -12.63
CA PHE A 12 -17.60 8.27 -11.97
C PHE A 12 -17.04 6.86 -12.16
N ALA A 13 -16.62 6.51 -13.39
CA ALA A 13 -16.07 5.20 -13.70
C ALA A 13 -14.76 4.95 -12.92
N VAL A 14 -13.85 5.92 -12.90
CA VAL A 14 -12.59 5.85 -12.14
C VAL A 14 -12.86 5.67 -10.65
N TYR A 15 -13.81 6.42 -10.08
CA TYR A 15 -14.15 6.28 -8.68
C TYR A 15 -14.75 4.92 -8.33
N LEU A 16 -15.67 4.40 -9.15
CA LEU A 16 -16.24 3.07 -8.94
C LEU A 16 -15.15 1.98 -9.01
N VAL A 17 -14.24 2.06 -9.98
CA VAL A 17 -13.10 1.13 -10.09
C VAL A 17 -12.20 1.23 -8.87
N ALA A 18 -11.89 2.44 -8.39
CA ALA A 18 -11.06 2.64 -7.21
C ALA A 18 -11.71 2.05 -5.94
N VAL A 19 -12.99 2.30 -5.72
CA VAL A 19 -13.74 1.79 -4.56
C VAL A 19 -13.84 0.26 -4.58
N ILE A 20 -14.15 -0.33 -5.73
CA ILE A 20 -14.18 -1.80 -5.90
C ILE A 20 -12.77 -2.39 -5.71
N GLY A 21 -11.74 -1.74 -6.25
CA GLY A 21 -10.34 -2.15 -6.11
C GLY A 21 -9.89 -2.21 -4.64
N VAL A 22 -10.25 -1.22 -3.83
CA VAL A 22 -9.97 -1.24 -2.38
C VAL A 22 -10.71 -2.40 -1.70
N GLY A 23 -11.96 -2.68 -2.09
CA GLY A 23 -12.73 -3.83 -1.60
C GLY A 23 -12.04 -5.17 -1.92
N LEU A 24 -11.61 -5.37 -3.17
CA LEU A 24 -10.90 -6.58 -3.61
C LEU A 24 -9.54 -6.75 -2.90
N TRP A 25 -8.82 -5.64 -2.68
CA TRP A 25 -7.54 -5.66 -1.95
C TRP A 25 -7.70 -6.01 -0.47
N ALA A 26 -8.80 -5.57 0.15
CA ALA A 26 -9.10 -5.87 1.56
C ALA A 26 -9.65 -7.29 1.77
N TYR A 27 -10.35 -7.84 0.78
CA TYR A 27 -11.00 -9.16 0.83
C TYR A 27 -10.12 -10.31 1.39
N PRO A 28 -8.84 -10.52 0.97
CA PRO A 28 -8.01 -11.59 1.50
C PRO A 28 -7.46 -11.34 2.91
N ARG A 29 -7.59 -10.11 3.44
CA ARG A 29 -7.01 -9.65 4.71
C ARG A 29 -7.98 -9.72 5.90
N THR A 30 -9.28 -9.86 5.66
CA THR A 30 -10.32 -10.03 6.70
C THR A 30 -10.53 -11.51 7.02
N ARG A 31 -9.73 -12.04 7.96
CA ARG A 31 -9.74 -13.47 8.34
C ARG A 31 -10.50 -13.80 9.63
N THR A 32 -10.73 -12.83 10.52
CA THR A 32 -11.46 -13.03 11.78
C THR A 32 -12.71 -12.14 11.86
N PHE A 33 -13.75 -12.60 12.56
CA PHE A 33 -14.98 -11.83 12.76
C PHE A 33 -14.76 -10.55 13.59
N ALA A 34 -13.82 -10.57 14.54
CA ALA A 34 -13.46 -9.39 15.33
C ALA A 34 -12.79 -8.30 14.48
N ASP A 35 -11.95 -8.69 13.51
CA ASP A 35 -11.37 -7.77 12.52
C ASP A 35 -12.42 -7.26 11.54
N PHE A 36 -13.40 -8.12 11.19
CA PHE A 36 -14.54 -7.76 10.37
C PHE A 36 -15.48 -6.76 11.06
N ALA A 37 -15.67 -6.83 12.39
CA ALA A 37 -16.64 -6.01 13.12
C ALA A 37 -16.08 -4.70 13.74
N LEU A 38 -14.82 -4.67 14.20
CA LEU A 38 -14.29 -3.52 14.98
C LEU A 38 -12.82 -3.13 14.72
N GLY A 39 -12.10 -3.81 13.82
CA GLY A 39 -10.72 -3.45 13.48
C GLY A 39 -9.76 -3.39 14.67
N GLY A 40 -9.94 -4.25 15.67
CA GLY A 40 -9.03 -4.42 16.80
C GLY A 40 -8.95 -3.25 17.80
N ARG A 41 -9.86 -2.26 17.77
CA ARG A 41 -9.92 -1.09 18.69
C ARG A 41 -8.64 -0.22 18.72
N ARG A 42 -7.99 -0.06 17.57
CA ARG A 42 -6.74 0.71 17.42
C ARG A 42 -6.93 2.06 16.72
N LEU A 43 -8.17 2.56 16.60
CA LEU A 43 -8.44 3.74 15.78
C LEU A 43 -7.76 5.00 16.34
N PRO A 44 -6.91 5.68 15.54
CA PRO A 44 -6.39 6.99 15.88
C PRO A 44 -7.49 8.04 16.02
N PRO A 45 -7.29 9.11 16.80
CA PRO A 45 -8.31 10.14 17.03
C PRO A 45 -8.83 10.80 15.75
N LEU A 46 -7.96 11.07 14.78
CA LEU A 46 -8.33 11.66 13.48
C LEU A 46 -9.23 10.72 12.67
N VAL A 47 -8.81 9.46 12.51
CA VAL A 47 -9.54 8.43 11.77
C VAL A 47 -10.89 8.14 12.43
N ALA A 48 -10.94 8.07 13.77
CA ALA A 48 -12.20 7.87 14.49
C ALA A 48 -13.18 9.03 14.30
N ALA A 49 -12.69 10.28 14.30
CA ALA A 49 -13.52 11.46 14.11
C ALA A 49 -14.04 11.57 12.66
N LEU A 50 -13.15 11.43 11.67
CA LEU A 50 -13.53 11.48 10.26
C LEU A 50 -14.41 10.29 9.86
N SER A 51 -14.11 9.09 10.34
CA SER A 51 -14.97 7.93 10.09
C SER A 51 -16.32 8.04 10.77
N ALA A 52 -16.43 8.68 11.94
CA ALA A 52 -17.73 8.94 12.55
C ALA A 52 -18.53 9.96 11.73
N GLY A 53 -17.90 11.06 11.30
CA GLY A 53 -18.52 12.08 10.45
C GLY A 53 -18.96 11.52 9.09
N ALA A 54 -18.10 10.79 8.39
CA ALA A 54 -18.41 10.19 7.09
C ALA A 54 -19.48 9.08 7.17
N SER A 55 -19.58 8.35 8.29
CA SER A 55 -20.62 7.33 8.47
C SER A 55 -22.00 7.93 8.75
N ASP A 56 -22.02 9.10 9.37
CA ASP A 56 -23.22 9.81 9.82
C ASP A 56 -23.82 10.68 8.71
N MET A 57 -22.96 11.41 8.00
CA MET A 57 -23.35 12.30 6.91
C MET A 57 -23.57 11.49 5.63
N SER A 58 -24.81 11.11 5.35
CA SER A 58 -25.17 10.38 4.13
C SER A 58 -25.49 11.32 2.95
N GLY A 59 -25.98 10.77 1.84
CA GLY A 59 -26.52 11.54 0.71
C GLY A 59 -27.55 12.62 1.10
N TRP A 60 -28.20 12.50 2.27
CA TRP A 60 -29.11 13.53 2.79
C TRP A 60 -28.41 14.89 3.01
N LEU A 61 -27.13 14.89 3.37
CA LEU A 61 -26.36 16.13 3.56
C LEU A 61 -26.19 16.92 2.27
N PHE A 62 -26.19 16.23 1.12
CA PHE A 62 -26.03 16.84 -0.19
C PHE A 62 -27.37 17.14 -0.87
N LEU A 63 -28.41 16.35 -0.60
CA LEU A 63 -29.69 16.50 -1.28
C LEU A 63 -30.75 17.12 -0.37
N ALA A 64 -31.05 16.44 0.74
CA ALA A 64 -32.14 16.77 1.63
C ALA A 64 -31.94 18.08 2.41
N LEU A 65 -30.77 18.30 3.04
CA LEU A 65 -30.53 19.54 3.81
C LEU A 65 -30.46 20.79 2.93
N PRO A 66 -29.65 20.81 1.85
CA PRO A 66 -29.63 21.94 0.94
C PRO A 66 -31.00 22.17 0.30
N GLY A 67 -31.73 21.11 -0.06
CA GLY A 67 -33.08 21.22 -0.61
C GLY A 67 -34.10 21.77 0.38
N ALA A 68 -34.02 21.38 1.66
CA ALA A 68 -34.86 21.96 2.70
C ALA A 68 -34.57 23.46 2.88
N VAL A 69 -33.30 23.88 2.82
CA VAL A 69 -32.92 25.30 2.90
C VAL A 69 -33.30 26.06 1.63
N TYR A 70 -33.22 25.44 0.46
CA TYR A 70 -33.69 26.01 -0.81
C TYR A 70 -35.20 26.26 -0.78
N ALA A 71 -35.99 25.31 -0.29
CA ALA A 71 -37.45 25.45 -0.22
C ALA A 71 -37.92 26.40 0.90
N ALA A 72 -37.33 26.30 2.10
CA ALA A 72 -37.85 26.97 3.30
C ALA A 72 -37.04 28.20 3.75
N GLY A 73 -35.87 28.45 3.15
CA GLY A 73 -34.94 29.52 3.53
C GLY A 73 -34.10 29.20 4.77
N ILE A 74 -33.50 30.24 5.35
CA ILE A 74 -32.55 30.09 6.48
C ILE A 74 -33.19 29.47 7.73
N GLY A 75 -34.52 29.54 7.88
CA GLY A 75 -35.26 28.88 8.96
C GLY A 75 -35.05 27.36 9.01
N ALA A 76 -34.82 26.70 7.87
CA ALA A 76 -34.52 25.26 7.85
C ALA A 76 -33.17 24.91 8.51
N THR A 77 -32.25 25.88 8.67
CA THR A 77 -30.94 25.65 9.29
C THR A 77 -31.00 25.32 10.78
N TRP A 78 -32.16 25.44 11.43
CA TRP A 78 -32.38 24.88 12.77
C TRP A 78 -32.06 23.37 12.86
N ILE A 79 -32.21 22.62 11.76
CA ILE A 79 -31.76 21.22 11.65
C ILE A 79 -30.24 21.15 11.86
N ALA A 80 -29.47 21.97 11.14
CA ALA A 80 -28.02 22.04 11.24
C ALA A 80 -27.57 22.45 12.66
N VAL A 81 -28.23 23.43 13.27
CA VAL A 81 -27.96 23.85 14.66
C VAL A 81 -28.20 22.70 15.63
N GLY A 82 -29.34 22.00 15.51
CA GLY A 82 -29.66 20.84 16.34
C GLY A 82 -28.60 19.76 16.22
N LEU A 83 -28.19 19.42 15.01
CA LEU A 83 -27.17 18.40 14.74
C LEU A 83 -25.79 18.77 15.26
N ALA A 84 -25.35 20.02 15.09
CA ALA A 84 -24.06 20.48 15.62
C ALA A 84 -24.01 20.39 17.16
N VAL A 85 -25.09 20.81 17.83
CA VAL A 85 -25.22 20.68 19.30
C VAL A 85 -25.27 19.21 19.70
N GLY A 86 -26.09 18.39 19.03
CA GLY A 86 -26.21 16.95 19.28
C GLY A 86 -24.87 16.23 19.16
N THR A 87 -24.10 16.52 18.11
CA THR A 87 -22.74 15.99 17.89
C THR A 87 -21.84 16.29 19.08
N TYR A 88 -21.75 17.57 19.46
CA TYR A 88 -20.88 18.01 20.54
C TYR A 88 -21.24 17.35 21.88
N LEU A 89 -22.53 17.29 22.20
CA LEU A 89 -23.03 16.68 23.43
C LEU A 89 -22.84 15.16 23.44
N ASN A 90 -22.99 14.49 22.30
CA ASN A 90 -22.74 13.06 22.17
C ASN A 90 -21.26 12.71 22.45
N TRP A 91 -20.34 13.47 21.85
CA TRP A 91 -18.91 13.34 22.13
C TRP A 91 -18.54 13.69 23.58
N LEU A 92 -19.26 14.61 24.21
CA LEU A 92 -19.02 15.02 25.60
C LEU A 92 -19.52 13.99 26.61
N PHE A 93 -20.75 13.50 26.45
CA PHE A 93 -21.44 12.69 27.47
C PHE A 93 -21.39 11.18 27.22
N VAL A 94 -21.43 10.75 25.96
CA VAL A 94 -21.53 9.33 25.60
C VAL A 94 -20.16 8.73 25.31
N ALA A 95 -19.37 9.34 24.42
CA ALA A 95 -18.12 8.77 23.94
C ALA A 95 -17.14 8.29 25.04
N PRO A 96 -16.77 9.09 26.07
CA PRO A 96 -15.79 8.66 27.07
C PRO A 96 -16.32 7.53 27.98
N ARG A 97 -17.59 7.59 28.36
CA ARG A 97 -18.21 6.58 29.24
C ARG A 97 -18.47 5.28 28.51
N LEU A 98 -19.01 5.35 27.29
CA LEU A 98 -19.30 4.18 26.48
C LEU A 98 -18.01 3.42 26.13
N ARG A 99 -16.94 4.13 25.77
CA ARG A 99 -15.62 3.51 25.54
C ARG A 99 -15.07 2.80 26.78
N THR A 100 -15.27 3.36 27.97
CA THR A 100 -14.82 2.74 29.23
C THR A 100 -15.64 1.52 29.59
N TYR A 101 -16.97 1.59 29.43
CA TYR A 101 -17.84 0.50 29.86
C TYR A 101 -17.83 -0.69 28.91
N THR A 102 -17.70 -0.47 27.61
CA THR A 102 -17.58 -1.58 26.63
C THR A 102 -16.26 -2.35 26.76
N GLU A 103 -15.23 -1.77 27.37
CA GLU A 103 -14.01 -2.49 27.75
C GLU A 103 -14.23 -3.34 29.01
N ARG A 104 -14.96 -2.82 30.00
CA ARG A 104 -15.25 -3.51 31.27
C ARG A 104 -16.37 -4.54 31.17
N ALA A 105 -17.30 -4.38 30.23
CA ALA A 105 -18.44 -5.25 29.99
C ALA A 105 -18.07 -6.34 28.97
N GLY A 106 -17.14 -7.23 29.35
CA GLY A 106 -16.79 -8.40 28.53
C GLY A 106 -16.23 -8.09 27.15
N ASN A 107 -15.63 -6.91 26.95
CA ASN A 107 -15.14 -6.44 25.65
C ASN A 107 -16.25 -6.35 24.58
N ALA A 108 -17.48 -5.98 24.97
CA ALA A 108 -18.65 -5.89 24.08
C ALA A 108 -18.35 -5.13 22.77
N VAL A 109 -18.72 -5.76 21.65
CA VAL A 109 -18.38 -5.29 20.30
C VAL A 109 -19.52 -4.54 19.59
N SER A 110 -20.74 -4.63 20.13
CA SER A 110 -21.95 -4.02 19.59
C SER A 110 -22.76 -3.34 20.70
N LEU A 111 -23.70 -2.47 20.33
CA LEU A 111 -24.63 -1.83 21.27
C LEU A 111 -25.50 -2.88 21.99
N SER A 112 -25.97 -3.88 21.26
CA SER A 112 -26.77 -5.00 21.78
C SER A 112 -25.99 -5.81 22.82
N ALA A 113 -24.72 -6.14 22.55
CA ALA A 113 -23.84 -6.83 23.50
C ALA A 113 -23.53 -5.96 24.73
N TYR A 114 -23.33 -4.64 24.53
CA TYR A 114 -23.15 -3.71 25.64
C TYR A 114 -24.35 -3.72 26.58
N LEU A 115 -25.57 -3.62 26.04
CA LEU A 115 -26.77 -3.55 26.87
C LEU A 115 -27.07 -4.90 27.57
N GLU A 116 -26.87 -6.04 26.89
CA GLU A 116 -26.95 -7.38 27.50
C GLU A 116 -26.04 -7.46 28.74
N GLU A 117 -24.77 -7.11 28.55
CA GLU A 117 -23.74 -7.30 29.57
C GLU A 117 -23.79 -6.23 30.68
N ARG A 118 -24.26 -5.02 30.34
CA ARG A 118 -24.52 -3.92 31.28
C ARG A 118 -25.65 -4.23 32.26
N PHE A 119 -26.67 -4.96 31.81
CA PHE A 119 -27.84 -5.28 32.62
C PHE A 119 -27.87 -6.74 33.10
N GLU A 120 -26.84 -7.52 32.79
CA GLU A 120 -26.71 -8.94 33.15
C GLU A 120 -27.93 -9.75 32.70
N ASP A 121 -28.45 -9.45 31.49
CA ASP A 121 -29.65 -10.09 30.96
C ASP A 121 -29.39 -11.57 30.59
N ARG A 122 -29.81 -12.48 31.46
CA ARG A 122 -29.71 -13.93 31.23
C ARG A 122 -30.67 -14.45 30.16
N THR A 123 -31.70 -13.68 29.80
CA THR A 123 -32.71 -14.10 28.82
C THR A 123 -32.29 -13.84 27.38
N ARG A 124 -31.26 -12.99 27.17
CA ARG A 124 -30.82 -12.47 25.86
C ARG A 124 -31.89 -11.71 25.08
N LEU A 125 -33.04 -11.40 25.70
CA LEU A 125 -34.13 -10.68 25.04
C LEU A 125 -33.70 -9.27 24.68
N LEU A 126 -32.92 -8.61 25.54
CA LEU A 126 -32.47 -7.24 25.29
C LEU A 126 -31.62 -7.13 24.02
N ARG A 127 -30.75 -8.13 23.83
CA ARG A 127 -29.91 -8.28 22.65
C ARG A 127 -30.73 -8.47 21.37
N ILE A 128 -31.71 -9.36 21.40
CA ILE A 128 -32.60 -9.63 20.24
C ILE A 128 -33.42 -8.38 19.88
N VAL A 129 -34.04 -7.74 20.87
CA VAL A 129 -34.89 -6.56 20.62
C VAL A 129 -34.06 -5.39 20.11
N THR A 130 -32.86 -5.18 20.65
CA THR A 130 -31.93 -4.16 20.12
C THR A 130 -31.54 -4.48 18.68
N ALA A 131 -31.17 -5.74 18.38
CA ALA A 131 -30.82 -6.15 17.02
C ALA A 131 -32.00 -5.97 16.03
N ALA A 132 -33.22 -6.37 16.41
CA ALA A 132 -34.41 -6.24 15.58
C ALA A 132 -34.74 -4.77 15.27
N VAL A 133 -34.74 -3.90 16.28
CA VAL A 133 -34.95 -2.46 16.11
C VAL A 133 -33.86 -1.85 15.24
N THR A 134 -32.60 -2.29 15.42
CA THR A 134 -31.48 -1.86 14.57
C THR A 134 -31.68 -2.23 13.11
N ILE A 135 -32.07 -3.47 12.81
CA ILE A 135 -32.29 -3.93 11.43
C ILE A 135 -33.43 -3.15 10.76
N VAL A 136 -34.56 -2.95 11.46
CA VAL A 136 -35.72 -2.24 10.91
C VAL A 136 -35.34 -0.81 10.50
N PHE A 137 -34.79 -0.02 11.42
CA PHE A 137 -34.49 1.38 11.13
C PHE A 137 -33.29 1.55 10.21
N PHE A 138 -32.30 0.64 10.20
CA PHE A 138 -31.23 0.69 9.19
C PHE A 138 -31.74 0.32 7.80
N THR A 139 -32.70 -0.58 7.68
CA THR A 139 -33.31 -0.89 6.37
C THR A 139 -33.99 0.36 5.79
N LEU A 140 -34.74 1.11 6.61
CA LEU A 140 -35.34 2.39 6.21
C LEU A 140 -34.28 3.43 5.85
N TYR A 141 -33.19 3.51 6.61
CA TYR A 141 -32.13 4.46 6.35
C TYR A 141 -31.39 4.18 5.04
N VAL A 142 -31.06 2.90 4.79
CA VAL A 142 -30.46 2.45 3.53
C VAL A 142 -31.41 2.74 2.37
N ALA A 143 -32.73 2.58 2.54
CA ALA A 143 -33.71 2.93 1.52
C ALA A 143 -33.63 4.42 1.14
N GLY A 144 -33.51 5.33 2.13
CA GLY A 144 -33.30 6.76 1.87
C GLY A 144 -32.01 7.04 1.08
N GLY A 145 -30.93 6.31 1.37
CA GLY A 145 -29.69 6.37 0.58
C GLY A 145 -29.85 5.87 -0.85
N LEU A 146 -30.67 4.84 -1.07
CA LEU A 146 -30.99 4.33 -2.40
C LEU A 146 -31.86 5.31 -3.21
N VAL A 147 -32.82 5.98 -2.58
CA VAL A 147 -33.61 7.07 -3.21
C VAL A 147 -32.70 8.22 -3.63
N ALA A 148 -31.76 8.63 -2.76
CA ALA A 148 -30.75 9.63 -3.08
C ALA A 148 -29.88 9.22 -4.29
N GLY A 149 -29.50 7.94 -4.37
CA GLY A 149 -28.80 7.38 -5.52
C GLY A 149 -29.66 7.39 -6.79
N GLY A 150 -30.94 7.03 -6.69
CA GLY A 150 -31.92 7.13 -7.78
C GLY A 150 -31.98 8.54 -8.37
N LEU A 151 -32.12 9.56 -7.51
CA LEU A 151 -32.11 10.97 -7.92
C LEU A 151 -30.78 11.38 -8.56
N LEU A 152 -29.64 10.95 -8.01
CA LEU A 152 -28.33 11.24 -8.59
C LEU A 152 -28.22 10.68 -10.02
N PHE A 153 -28.59 9.41 -10.22
CA PHE A 153 -28.50 8.77 -11.53
C PHE A 153 -29.50 9.34 -12.54
N GLU A 154 -30.69 9.68 -12.08
CA GLU A 154 -31.71 10.34 -12.90
C GLU A 154 -31.25 11.71 -13.40
N GLN A 155 -30.71 12.54 -12.50
CA GLN A 155 -30.26 13.89 -12.86
C GLN A 155 -28.96 13.94 -13.65
N VAL A 156 -28.04 12.99 -13.41
CA VAL A 156 -26.70 13.01 -14.05
C VAL A 156 -26.67 12.25 -15.37
N PHE A 157 -27.33 11.10 -15.45
CA PHE A 157 -27.25 10.18 -16.60
C PHE A 157 -28.55 10.06 -17.39
N ASP A 158 -29.59 10.83 -17.05
CA ASP A 158 -30.94 10.73 -17.64
C ASP A 158 -31.50 9.29 -17.54
N ALA A 159 -31.09 8.58 -16.49
CA ALA A 159 -31.50 7.21 -16.24
C ALA A 159 -32.88 7.19 -15.55
N ALA A 160 -33.71 6.19 -15.87
CA ALA A 160 -34.96 6.01 -15.14
C ALA A 160 -34.67 5.87 -13.63
N PHE A 161 -35.40 6.60 -12.77
CA PHE A 161 -35.21 6.59 -11.32
C PHE A 161 -35.05 5.18 -10.74
N GLY A 162 -35.92 4.23 -11.13
CA GLY A 162 -35.84 2.84 -10.68
C GLY A 162 -34.57 2.10 -11.11
N LEU A 163 -34.02 2.40 -12.29
CA LEU A 163 -32.73 1.87 -12.72
C LEU A 163 -31.59 2.46 -11.86
N GLY A 164 -31.64 3.75 -11.55
CA GLY A 164 -30.68 4.43 -10.66
C GLY A 164 -30.67 3.83 -9.25
N VAL A 165 -31.84 3.53 -8.68
CA VAL A 165 -31.99 2.84 -7.40
C VAL A 165 -31.33 1.44 -7.45
N VAL A 166 -31.60 0.66 -8.49
CA VAL A 166 -31.04 -0.70 -8.66
C VAL A 166 -29.52 -0.67 -8.84
N LEU A 167 -29.00 0.27 -9.65
CA LEU A 167 -27.56 0.44 -9.84
C LEU A 167 -26.86 0.83 -8.53
N THR A 168 -27.44 1.76 -7.77
CA THR A 168 -26.91 2.16 -6.45
C THR A 168 -26.90 0.96 -5.49
N ALA A 169 -27.98 0.18 -5.45
CA ALA A 169 -28.07 -1.03 -4.63
C ALA A 169 -27.02 -2.07 -5.03
N LEU A 170 -26.80 -2.28 -6.33
CA LEU A 170 -25.78 -3.21 -6.84
C LEU A 170 -24.38 -2.79 -6.40
N VAL A 171 -24.03 -1.50 -6.53
CA VAL A 171 -22.73 -0.98 -6.09
C VAL A 171 -22.54 -1.18 -4.60
N ILE A 172 -23.55 -0.85 -3.78
CA ILE A 172 -23.53 -1.07 -2.32
C ILE A 172 -23.31 -2.54 -1.98
N VAL A 173 -24.06 -3.46 -2.61
CA VAL A 173 -23.94 -4.91 -2.32
C VAL A 173 -22.56 -5.43 -2.71
N VAL A 174 -22.08 -5.12 -3.92
CA VAL A 174 -20.77 -5.58 -4.40
C VAL A 174 -19.68 -5.10 -3.46
N TYR A 175 -19.70 -3.81 -3.14
CA TYR A 175 -18.68 -3.19 -2.30
C TYR A 175 -18.72 -3.69 -0.84
N SER A 176 -19.89 -3.69 -0.19
CA SER A 176 -20.04 -4.09 1.21
C SER A 176 -19.87 -5.60 1.44
N CYS A 177 -20.10 -6.45 0.42
CA CYS A 177 -19.79 -7.89 0.53
C CYS A 177 -18.28 -8.17 0.44
N LEU A 178 -17.52 -7.30 -0.23
CA LEU A 178 -16.08 -7.42 -0.41
C LEU A 178 -15.28 -6.85 0.78
N GLY A 179 -15.79 -5.80 1.43
CA GLY A 179 -15.15 -5.10 2.55
C GLY A 179 -15.41 -5.69 3.94
N GLY A 180 -14.55 -5.35 4.90
CA GLY A 180 -14.81 -5.48 6.36
C GLY A 180 -14.34 -4.23 7.11
N PHE A 181 -14.57 -4.10 8.42
CA PHE A 181 -14.45 -2.84 9.18
C PHE A 181 -13.20 -1.98 8.91
N LEU A 182 -12.03 -2.60 8.70
CA LEU A 182 -10.80 -1.88 8.39
C LEU A 182 -10.80 -1.23 7.00
N ALA A 183 -11.31 -1.93 5.98
CA ALA A 183 -11.48 -1.42 4.63
C ALA A 183 -12.44 -0.22 4.65
N VAL A 184 -13.59 -0.42 5.30
CA VAL A 184 -14.63 0.59 5.53
C VAL A 184 -14.07 1.84 6.22
N SER A 185 -13.28 1.66 7.28
CA SER A 185 -12.74 2.80 8.04
C SER A 185 -11.68 3.59 7.26
N LEU A 186 -10.95 2.93 6.35
CA LEU A 186 -9.95 3.59 5.50
C LEU A 186 -10.62 4.36 4.34
N THR A 187 -11.60 3.75 3.68
CA THR A 187 -12.37 4.43 2.62
C THR A 187 -13.15 5.62 3.15
N HIS A 188 -13.65 5.56 4.39
CA HIS A 188 -14.29 6.70 5.03
C HIS A 188 -13.41 7.93 5.18
N VAL A 189 -12.09 7.78 5.30
CA VAL A 189 -11.19 8.94 5.34
C VAL A 189 -11.21 9.64 3.99
N VAL A 190 -11.06 8.87 2.90
CA VAL A 190 -11.10 9.41 1.53
C VAL A 190 -12.47 10.01 1.20
N GLN A 191 -13.55 9.27 1.47
CA GLN A 191 -14.93 9.69 1.23
C GLN A 191 -15.29 10.93 2.07
N GLY A 192 -14.96 10.92 3.37
CA GLY A 192 -15.20 12.04 4.26
C GLY A 192 -14.42 13.30 3.87
N THR A 193 -13.19 13.15 3.36
CA THR A 193 -12.41 14.27 2.80
C THR A 193 -13.05 14.79 1.52
N LEU A 194 -13.48 13.92 0.60
CA LEU A 194 -14.17 14.33 -0.62
C LEU A 194 -15.46 15.10 -0.32
N MET A 195 -16.27 14.59 0.63
CA MET A 195 -17.49 15.26 1.06
C MET A 195 -17.22 16.63 1.68
N PHE A 196 -16.20 16.73 2.53
CA PHE A 196 -15.79 17.99 3.14
C PHE A 196 -15.39 19.02 2.09
N LEU A 197 -14.56 18.61 1.12
CA LEU A 197 -14.13 19.50 0.03
C LEU A 197 -15.31 19.93 -0.81
N ALA A 198 -16.22 19.03 -1.16
CA ALA A 198 -17.37 19.37 -1.99
C ALA A 198 -18.30 20.41 -1.32
N LEU A 199 -18.53 20.27 -0.02
CA LEU A 199 -19.36 21.20 0.76
C LEU A 199 -18.63 22.48 1.18
N VAL A 200 -17.33 22.60 0.89
CA VAL A 200 -16.61 23.87 1.01
C VAL A 200 -16.52 24.55 -0.35
N VAL A 201 -16.09 23.83 -1.38
CA VAL A 201 -15.82 24.37 -2.71
C VAL A 201 -17.09 24.91 -3.36
N LEU A 202 -18.16 24.11 -3.45
CA LEU A 202 -19.37 24.53 -4.16
C LEU A 202 -20.01 25.82 -3.59
N PRO A 203 -20.32 25.93 -2.28
CA PRO A 203 -20.93 27.15 -1.74
C PRO A 203 -19.98 28.35 -1.75
N VAL A 204 -18.65 28.14 -1.60
CA VAL A 204 -17.67 29.23 -1.72
C VAL A 204 -17.63 29.76 -3.14
N THR A 205 -17.60 28.88 -4.15
CA THR A 205 -17.66 29.29 -5.56
C THR A 205 -18.95 30.04 -5.86
N GLY A 206 -20.10 29.54 -5.40
CA GLY A 206 -21.39 30.23 -5.55
C GLY A 206 -21.37 31.63 -4.93
N LEU A 207 -20.88 31.76 -3.70
CA LEU A 207 -20.75 33.07 -3.03
C LEU A 207 -19.81 34.02 -3.77
N VAL A 208 -18.68 33.53 -4.30
CA VAL A 208 -17.73 34.34 -5.07
C VAL A 208 -18.38 34.83 -6.36
N MET A 209 -19.12 33.97 -7.06
CA MET A 209 -19.83 34.35 -8.30
C MET A 209 -20.96 35.36 -8.06
N LEU A 210 -21.66 35.28 -6.92
CA LEU A 210 -22.67 36.26 -6.49
C LEU A 210 -22.06 37.63 -6.09
N GLY A 211 -20.75 37.71 -5.82
CA GLY A 211 -20.13 38.91 -5.27
C GLY A 211 -20.20 39.03 -3.74
N GLY A 212 -20.49 37.93 -3.04
CA GLY A 212 -20.44 37.81 -1.58
C GLY A 212 -21.80 37.81 -0.87
N PHE A 213 -21.76 37.80 0.47
CA PHE A 213 -22.95 37.69 1.32
C PHE A 213 -23.94 38.85 1.19
N GLY A 214 -23.47 40.04 0.81
CA GLY A 214 -24.32 41.22 0.60
C GLY A 214 -25.33 40.97 -0.52
N THR A 215 -24.84 40.63 -1.72
CA THR A 215 -25.68 40.33 -2.88
C THR A 215 -26.58 39.12 -2.65
N LEU A 216 -26.08 38.07 -1.99
CA LEU A 216 -26.91 36.92 -1.64
C LEU A 216 -28.12 37.33 -0.77
N SER A 217 -27.90 38.21 0.21
CA SER A 217 -29.00 38.69 1.06
C SER A 217 -30.01 39.56 0.30
N GLU A 218 -29.54 40.34 -0.68
CA GLU A 218 -30.40 41.18 -1.52
C GLU A 218 -31.28 40.32 -2.44
N GLU A 219 -30.71 39.31 -3.09
CA GLU A 219 -31.44 38.42 -4.01
C GLU A 219 -32.49 37.58 -3.28
N LEU A 220 -32.13 37.01 -2.13
CA LEU A 220 -33.08 36.28 -1.26
C LEU A 220 -34.22 37.20 -0.77
N GLY A 221 -33.91 38.45 -0.42
CA GLY A 221 -34.88 39.44 0.01
C GLY A 221 -35.83 39.88 -1.12
N ARG A 222 -35.35 39.87 -2.37
CA ARG A 222 -36.14 40.18 -3.58
C ARG A 222 -37.23 39.13 -3.82
N GLU A 223 -36.93 37.87 -3.58
CA GLU A 223 -37.91 36.78 -3.68
C GLU A 223 -38.93 36.88 -2.55
N THR A 224 -38.51 36.76 -1.28
CA THR A 224 -39.38 36.94 -0.12
C THR A 224 -38.56 37.13 1.16
N GLY A 225 -38.90 38.14 1.98
CA GLY A 225 -38.21 38.39 3.27
C GLY A 225 -38.18 37.21 4.25
N SER A 226 -39.13 36.28 4.18
CA SER A 226 -39.14 35.07 5.01
C SER A 226 -37.96 34.12 4.74
N LEU A 227 -37.28 34.23 3.60
CA LEU A 227 -36.09 33.43 3.31
C LEU A 227 -34.89 33.80 4.18
N LEU A 228 -34.84 35.05 4.66
CA LEU A 228 -33.75 35.60 5.48
C LEU A 228 -34.04 35.53 7.00
N GLU A 229 -35.30 35.31 7.38
CA GLU A 229 -35.70 35.30 8.77
C GLU A 229 -35.63 33.88 9.35
N MET A 230 -34.69 33.66 10.27
CA MET A 230 -34.55 32.38 10.98
C MET A 230 -35.77 32.00 11.84
N GLY A 231 -36.65 32.97 12.12
CA GLY A 231 -37.93 32.79 12.81
C GLY A 231 -39.10 32.53 11.88
N SER A 232 -38.90 32.31 10.58
CA SER A 232 -39.96 32.07 9.60
C SER A 232 -39.61 30.92 8.65
N ARG A 233 -40.62 30.36 7.97
CA ARG A 233 -40.45 29.33 6.95
C ARG A 233 -41.21 29.74 5.69
N ALA A 234 -40.48 30.00 4.61
CA ALA A 234 -41.07 30.24 3.29
C ALA A 234 -41.87 29.02 2.82
N ASP A 235 -42.91 29.27 2.03
CA ASP A 235 -43.66 28.22 1.34
C ASP A 235 -43.18 28.13 -0.10
N TYR A 236 -42.98 26.90 -0.58
CA TYR A 236 -42.43 26.61 -1.91
C TYR A 236 -43.37 25.67 -2.63
N SER A 237 -44.05 26.18 -3.65
CA SER A 237 -45.02 25.40 -4.42
C SER A 237 -45.02 25.83 -5.88
N GLY A 238 -44.99 24.86 -6.80
CA GLY A 238 -45.05 25.15 -8.24
C GLY A 238 -43.84 25.92 -8.79
N GLY A 239 -42.69 25.91 -8.10
CA GLY A 239 -41.50 26.65 -8.49
C GLY A 239 -41.43 28.09 -7.97
N GLU A 240 -42.43 28.55 -7.21
CA GLU A 240 -42.45 29.92 -6.68
C GLU A 240 -42.32 29.92 -5.15
N TRP A 241 -41.55 30.88 -4.63
CA TRP A 241 -41.51 31.19 -3.20
C TRP A 241 -42.59 32.19 -2.85
N SER A 242 -43.31 31.93 -1.77
CA SER A 242 -44.30 32.85 -1.23
C SER A 242 -44.07 33.15 0.25
N ALA A 243 -44.68 34.25 0.70
CA ALA A 243 -44.60 34.72 2.08
C ALA A 243 -44.95 33.61 3.09
N GLY A 244 -43.91 33.18 3.80
CA GLY A 244 -43.97 32.13 4.79
C GLY A 244 -44.70 32.49 6.08
N ARG A 245 -45.03 31.47 6.89
CA ARG A 245 -45.54 31.68 8.25
C ARG A 245 -44.38 31.77 9.25
N PRO A 246 -44.53 32.49 10.37
CA PRO A 246 -43.57 32.43 11.47
C PRO A 246 -43.41 30.98 11.96
N LEU A 247 -42.17 30.57 12.20
CA LEU A 247 -41.84 29.30 12.83
C LEU A 247 -42.33 29.35 14.29
N GLY A 248 -43.43 28.65 14.56
CA GLY A 248 -43.90 28.45 15.93
C GLY A 248 -42.90 27.63 16.75
N ALA A 249 -43.02 27.70 18.08
CA ALA A 249 -42.14 26.97 19.00
C ALA A 249 -42.08 25.45 18.69
N VAL A 250 -43.21 24.86 18.26
CA VAL A 250 -43.28 23.43 17.89
C VAL A 250 -42.40 23.11 16.68
N ALA A 251 -42.36 23.99 15.67
CA ALA A 251 -41.54 23.79 14.49
C ALA A 251 -40.04 23.92 14.82
N VAL A 252 -39.66 24.94 15.59
CA VAL A 252 -38.25 25.12 16.04
C VAL A 252 -37.77 23.93 16.87
N VAL A 253 -38.59 23.47 17.82
CA VAL A 253 -38.28 22.28 18.63
C VAL A 253 -38.15 21.03 17.76
N SER A 254 -39.02 20.87 16.77
CA SER A 254 -38.97 19.74 15.82
C SER A 254 -37.69 19.73 14.99
N LEU A 255 -37.26 20.89 14.46
CA LEU A 255 -36.03 21.01 13.68
C LEU A 255 -34.79 20.77 14.57
N LEU A 256 -34.75 21.33 15.79
CA LEU A 256 -33.67 21.11 16.75
C LEU A 256 -33.58 19.65 17.24
N ALA A 257 -34.70 18.93 17.29
CA ALA A 257 -34.77 17.57 17.80
C ALA A 257 -33.94 16.56 17.00
N TRP A 258 -33.55 16.89 15.76
CA TRP A 258 -32.56 16.10 15.00
C TRP A 258 -31.26 15.86 15.80
N GLY A 259 -30.85 16.81 16.65
CA GLY A 259 -29.72 16.65 17.55
C GLY A 259 -29.83 15.48 18.54
N LEU A 260 -31.05 15.09 18.92
CA LEU A 260 -31.29 13.97 19.85
C LEU A 260 -30.98 12.61 19.22
N GLY A 261 -30.98 12.51 17.88
CA GLY A 261 -30.68 11.26 17.19
C GLY A 261 -29.27 10.74 17.43
N TYR A 262 -28.29 11.63 17.59
CA TYR A 262 -26.88 11.27 17.81
C TYR A 262 -26.66 10.30 18.98
N PHE A 263 -27.45 10.41 20.04
CA PHE A 263 -27.31 9.56 21.22
C PHE A 263 -27.72 8.11 20.96
N GLY A 264 -28.50 7.87 19.90
CA GLY A 264 -29.07 6.56 19.59
C GLY A 264 -28.43 5.82 18.42
N GLN A 265 -27.57 6.45 17.61
CA GLN A 265 -27.08 5.87 16.36
C GLN A 265 -26.04 4.75 16.55
N PRO A 266 -26.37 3.46 16.32
CA PRO A 266 -25.45 2.36 16.67
C PRO A 266 -24.13 2.40 15.90
N HIS A 267 -24.14 2.85 14.64
CA HIS A 267 -22.95 2.96 13.79
C HIS A 267 -21.98 4.05 14.28
N ILE A 268 -22.47 5.19 14.78
CA ILE A 268 -21.67 6.25 15.41
C ILE A 268 -21.10 5.74 16.74
N LEU A 269 -21.94 5.13 17.56
CA LEU A 269 -21.56 4.58 18.86
C LEU A 269 -20.44 3.53 18.74
N ALA A 270 -20.47 2.69 17.69
CA ALA A 270 -19.42 1.73 17.39
C ALA A 270 -18.04 2.40 17.17
N ARG A 271 -18.00 3.59 16.56
CA ARG A 271 -16.74 4.35 16.40
C ARG A 271 -16.18 4.80 17.74
N PHE A 272 -17.03 5.21 18.69
CA PHE A 272 -16.58 5.54 20.05
C PHE A 272 -16.00 4.33 20.78
N MET A 273 -16.59 3.15 20.60
CA MET A 273 -16.08 1.89 21.16
C MET A 273 -14.71 1.51 20.58
N GLY A 274 -14.43 1.87 19.31
CA GLY A 274 -13.19 1.57 18.60
C GLY A 274 -12.01 2.52 18.86
N ILE A 275 -12.22 3.66 19.54
CA ILE A 275 -11.16 4.64 19.82
C ILE A 275 -10.06 4.02 20.69
N ARG A 276 -8.78 4.23 20.31
CA ARG A 276 -7.63 3.62 21.00
C ARG A 276 -7.57 3.86 22.52
N SER A 277 -7.96 5.05 22.98
CA SER A 277 -7.94 5.40 24.41
C SER A 277 -8.88 6.54 24.76
N ILE A 278 -9.33 6.61 26.01
CA ILE A 278 -10.18 7.69 26.52
C ILE A 278 -9.45 9.05 26.44
N ARG A 279 -8.11 9.05 26.58
CA ARG A 279 -7.28 10.27 26.44
C ARG A 279 -7.36 10.89 25.03
N ALA A 280 -7.72 10.10 24.01
CA ALA A 280 -7.88 10.59 22.64
C ALA A 280 -9.24 11.26 22.37
N VAL A 281 -10.25 11.04 23.22
CA VAL A 281 -11.63 11.50 23.01
C VAL A 281 -11.74 13.03 22.90
N PRO A 282 -11.08 13.86 23.74
CA PRO A 282 -11.15 15.32 23.58
C PRO A 282 -10.60 15.84 22.26
N ALA A 283 -9.57 15.19 21.70
CA ALA A 283 -9.02 15.53 20.39
C ALA A 283 -9.99 15.14 19.28
N ALA A 284 -10.50 13.89 19.31
CA ALA A 284 -11.49 13.41 18.35
C ALA A 284 -12.78 14.25 18.35
N ARG A 285 -13.25 14.67 19.53
CA ARG A 285 -14.40 15.59 19.68
C ARG A 285 -14.18 16.90 18.93
N ARG A 286 -13.02 17.56 19.12
CA ARG A 286 -12.73 18.84 18.47
C ARG A 286 -12.74 18.70 16.95
N ILE A 287 -12.07 17.66 16.44
CA ILE A 287 -11.99 17.37 15.01
C ILE A 287 -13.39 17.08 14.44
N GLY A 288 -14.14 16.16 15.05
CA GLY A 288 -15.46 15.77 14.57
C GLY A 288 -16.47 16.91 14.63
N THR A 289 -16.49 17.70 15.71
CA THR A 289 -17.41 18.85 15.83
C THR A 289 -17.07 19.93 14.81
N PHE A 290 -15.79 20.23 14.61
CA PHE A 290 -15.35 21.20 13.60
C PHE A 290 -15.77 20.75 12.20
N TRP A 291 -15.51 19.48 11.86
CA TRP A 291 -15.88 18.91 10.57
C TRP A 291 -17.39 18.99 10.31
N VAL A 292 -18.22 18.57 11.29
CA VAL A 292 -19.69 18.65 11.18
C VAL A 292 -20.18 20.08 11.01
N LEU A 293 -19.61 21.04 11.76
CA LEU A 293 -20.01 22.44 11.66
C LEU A 293 -19.73 23.02 10.26
N VAL A 294 -18.57 22.69 9.68
CA VAL A 294 -18.20 23.15 8.33
C VAL A 294 -19.14 22.57 7.28
N VAL A 295 -19.35 21.25 7.28
CA VAL A 295 -20.15 20.60 6.22
C VAL A 295 -21.64 20.97 6.29
N LEU A 296 -22.20 21.13 7.49
CA LEU A 296 -23.59 21.60 7.66
C LEU A 296 -23.77 23.05 7.22
N THR A 297 -22.77 23.90 7.49
CA THR A 297 -22.76 25.29 7.01
C THR A 297 -22.69 25.30 5.49
N GLY A 298 -21.80 24.50 4.91
CA GLY A 298 -21.66 24.35 3.46
C GLY A 298 -22.93 23.89 2.75
N ALA A 299 -23.59 22.86 3.28
CA ALA A 299 -24.87 22.37 2.78
C ALA A 299 -25.96 23.45 2.84
N SER A 300 -26.04 24.17 3.96
CA SER A 300 -27.01 25.26 4.14
C SER A 300 -26.76 26.42 3.16
N LEU A 301 -25.49 26.83 3.00
CA LEU A 301 -25.11 27.87 2.04
C LEU A 301 -25.37 27.45 0.60
N THR A 302 -25.21 26.17 0.27
CA THR A 302 -25.52 25.66 -1.08
C THR A 302 -27.02 25.82 -1.38
N GLY A 303 -27.89 25.49 -0.41
CA GLY A 303 -29.33 25.71 -0.56
C GLY A 303 -29.70 27.18 -0.79
N LEU A 304 -29.11 28.10 0.00
CA LEU A 304 -29.34 29.55 -0.15
C LEU A 304 -28.79 30.09 -1.47
N ALA A 305 -27.57 29.69 -1.86
CA ALA A 305 -26.96 30.09 -3.12
C ALA A 305 -27.79 29.59 -4.32
N GLY A 306 -28.43 28.42 -4.19
CA GLY A 306 -29.31 27.86 -5.21
C GLY A 306 -30.49 28.75 -5.55
N ILE A 307 -31.06 29.42 -4.55
CA ILE A 307 -32.19 30.35 -4.74
C ILE A 307 -31.75 31.56 -5.59
N ALA A 308 -30.51 32.02 -5.39
CA ALA A 308 -30.01 33.25 -6.02
C ALA A 308 -29.29 33.04 -7.36
N LEU A 309 -28.76 31.84 -7.63
CA LEU A 309 -27.89 31.56 -8.80
C LEU A 309 -28.55 30.71 -9.89
N LEU A 310 -29.65 30.01 -9.60
CA LEU A 310 -30.34 29.21 -10.62
C LEU A 310 -31.34 30.08 -11.37
N ASP A 311 -31.23 30.08 -12.70
CA ASP A 311 -32.12 30.87 -13.58
C ASP A 311 -33.56 30.37 -13.55
N GLU A 312 -33.76 29.05 -13.41
CA GLU A 312 -35.07 28.42 -13.32
C GLU A 312 -35.25 27.72 -11.96
N PRO A 313 -36.40 27.90 -11.30
CA PRO A 313 -36.70 27.20 -10.05
C PRO A 313 -36.79 25.68 -10.23
N LEU A 314 -36.29 24.94 -9.24
CA LEU A 314 -36.24 23.48 -9.31
C LEU A 314 -37.59 22.83 -9.01
N THR A 315 -38.00 21.89 -9.86
CA THR A 315 -39.19 21.05 -9.60
C THR A 315 -39.04 20.19 -8.34
N ASN A 316 -37.83 19.70 -8.08
CA ASN A 316 -37.47 19.00 -6.85
C ASN A 316 -36.36 19.77 -6.11
N PRO A 317 -36.65 20.40 -4.95
CA PRO A 317 -35.65 21.10 -4.14
C PRO A 317 -34.43 20.24 -3.77
N GLU A 318 -34.60 18.93 -3.60
CA GLU A 318 -33.52 18.03 -3.18
C GLU A 318 -32.40 17.90 -4.22
N THR A 319 -32.58 18.37 -5.46
CA THR A 319 -31.55 18.33 -6.51
C THR A 319 -30.69 19.59 -6.57
N VAL A 320 -30.88 20.56 -5.68
CA VAL A 320 -30.19 21.87 -5.73
C VAL A 320 -28.67 21.77 -5.76
N PHE A 321 -28.08 20.84 -5.01
CA PHE A 321 -26.63 20.64 -5.02
C PHE A 321 -26.15 20.12 -6.39
N ILE A 322 -26.88 19.18 -6.99
CA ILE A 322 -26.57 18.60 -8.31
C ILE A 322 -26.68 19.71 -9.36
N ALA A 323 -27.79 20.44 -9.39
CA ALA A 323 -28.05 21.52 -10.34
C ALA A 323 -26.96 22.60 -10.26
N LEU A 324 -26.66 23.12 -9.07
CA LEU A 324 -25.60 24.11 -8.89
C LEU A 324 -24.22 23.60 -9.31
N SER A 325 -23.90 22.34 -9.02
CA SER A 325 -22.60 21.77 -9.39
C SER A 325 -22.41 21.70 -10.91
N GLN A 326 -23.49 21.42 -11.65
CA GLN A 326 -23.46 21.35 -13.13
C GLN A 326 -23.50 22.73 -13.78
N THR A 327 -24.16 23.71 -13.14
CA THR A 327 -24.29 25.08 -13.67
C THR A 327 -23.05 25.92 -13.40
N LEU A 328 -22.45 25.82 -12.20
CA LEU A 328 -21.38 26.72 -11.76
C LEU A 328 -19.96 26.23 -12.07
N LEU A 329 -19.78 24.92 -12.28
CA LEU A 329 -18.45 24.32 -12.35
C LEU A 329 -18.18 23.67 -13.71
N ASP A 330 -16.91 23.64 -14.09
CA ASP A 330 -16.44 22.85 -15.25
C ASP A 330 -16.82 21.37 -15.09
N PRO A 331 -17.17 20.65 -16.18
CA PRO A 331 -17.55 19.24 -16.15
C PRO A 331 -16.64 18.29 -15.35
N TRP A 332 -15.32 18.51 -15.32
CA TRP A 332 -14.41 17.69 -14.51
C TRP A 332 -14.63 17.91 -13.02
N ILE A 333 -14.72 19.17 -12.59
CA ILE A 333 -14.91 19.55 -11.19
C ILE A 333 -16.34 19.19 -10.74
N ALA A 334 -17.33 19.42 -11.60
CA ALA A 334 -18.71 18.99 -11.38
C ALA A 334 -18.78 17.46 -11.16
N GLY A 335 -18.05 16.68 -11.96
CA GLY A 335 -17.89 15.24 -11.77
C GLY A 335 -17.40 14.87 -10.36
N PHE A 336 -16.36 15.54 -9.85
CA PHE A 336 -15.87 15.33 -8.49
C PHE A 336 -16.89 15.71 -7.41
N MET A 337 -17.65 16.80 -7.59
CA MET A 337 -18.72 17.19 -6.65
C MET A 337 -19.83 16.15 -6.60
N LEU A 338 -20.25 15.63 -7.76
CA LEU A 338 -21.29 14.61 -7.88
C LEU A 338 -20.85 13.26 -7.29
N ILE A 339 -19.56 12.91 -7.40
CA ILE A 339 -19.02 11.74 -6.70
C ILE A 339 -19.06 11.91 -5.19
N ALA A 340 -18.94 13.13 -4.65
CA ALA A 340 -19.08 13.34 -3.22
C ALA A 340 -20.48 12.92 -2.70
N VAL A 341 -21.53 13.09 -3.53
CA VAL A 341 -22.88 12.60 -3.24
C VAL A 341 -22.90 11.08 -3.19
N LEU A 342 -22.36 10.41 -4.22
CA LEU A 342 -22.26 8.95 -4.25
C LEU A 342 -21.40 8.42 -3.09
N ALA A 343 -20.30 9.07 -2.77
CA ALA A 343 -19.41 8.75 -1.66
C ALA A 343 -20.13 8.80 -0.32
N ALA A 344 -20.97 9.82 -0.09
CA ALA A 344 -21.78 9.95 1.11
C ALA A 344 -22.85 8.86 1.23
N ILE A 345 -23.48 8.48 0.11
CA ILE A 345 -24.43 7.36 0.08
C ILE A 345 -23.72 6.05 0.44
N LEU A 346 -22.57 5.79 -0.18
CA LEU A 346 -21.81 4.56 0.02
C LEU A 346 -21.23 4.45 1.45
N SER A 347 -20.65 5.52 2.01
CA SER A 347 -20.04 5.51 3.35
C SER A 347 -21.05 5.20 4.47
N THR A 348 -22.26 5.75 4.37
CA THR A 348 -23.32 5.48 5.34
C THR A 348 -23.90 4.09 5.16
N ALA A 349 -24.24 3.70 3.92
CA ALA A 349 -24.80 2.38 3.65
C ALA A 349 -23.86 1.27 4.15
N ASP A 350 -22.56 1.40 3.90
CA ASP A 350 -21.55 0.44 4.31
C ASP A 350 -21.46 0.30 5.85
N SER A 351 -21.44 1.42 6.57
CA SER A 351 -21.46 1.42 8.04
C SER A 351 -22.70 0.74 8.63
N GLN A 352 -23.87 0.97 8.02
CA GLN A 352 -25.15 0.47 8.52
C GLN A 352 -25.35 -1.01 8.18
N LEU A 353 -24.96 -1.42 6.96
CA LEU A 353 -25.00 -2.82 6.52
C LEU A 353 -24.01 -3.68 7.30
N LEU A 354 -22.83 -3.15 7.63
CA LEU A 354 -21.87 -3.84 8.49
C LEU A 354 -22.45 -4.11 9.89
N VAL A 355 -23.04 -3.09 10.52
CA VAL A 355 -23.64 -3.25 11.86
C VAL A 355 -24.87 -4.17 11.80
N SER A 356 -25.69 -4.08 10.75
CA SER A 356 -26.84 -4.97 10.52
C SER A 356 -26.39 -6.42 10.33
N SER A 357 -25.32 -6.63 9.56
CA SER A 357 -24.70 -7.93 9.34
C SER A 357 -24.22 -8.52 10.67
N VAL A 358 -23.49 -7.75 11.49
CA VAL A 358 -23.02 -8.18 12.82
C VAL A 358 -24.21 -8.50 13.75
N ALA A 359 -25.25 -7.67 13.76
CA ALA A 359 -26.45 -7.93 14.54
C ALA A 359 -27.13 -9.24 14.11
N LEU A 360 -27.30 -9.49 12.81
CA LEU A 360 -27.95 -10.71 12.33
C LEU A 360 -27.09 -11.96 12.55
N THR A 361 -25.77 -11.85 12.41
CA THR A 361 -24.85 -12.99 12.57
C THR A 361 -24.57 -13.33 14.01
N GLU A 362 -24.16 -12.36 14.82
CA GLU A 362 -23.70 -12.62 16.18
C GLU A 362 -24.86 -12.63 17.17
N ASP A 363 -25.85 -11.74 16.99
CA ASP A 363 -26.94 -11.57 17.96
C ASP A 363 -28.15 -12.49 17.69
N VAL A 364 -28.31 -12.95 16.44
CA VAL A 364 -29.42 -13.84 16.05
C VAL A 364 -28.90 -15.23 15.65
N TYR A 365 -28.07 -15.33 14.60
CA TYR A 365 -27.67 -16.62 14.04
C TYR A 365 -26.78 -17.45 14.98
N HIS A 366 -25.71 -16.85 15.52
CA HIS A 366 -24.78 -17.50 16.44
C HIS A 366 -25.43 -17.76 17.81
N ALA A 367 -26.25 -16.82 18.29
CA ALA A 367 -26.92 -16.95 19.58
C ALA A 367 -27.98 -18.06 19.63
N PHE A 368 -28.72 -18.32 18.53
CA PHE A 368 -29.88 -19.21 18.53
C PHE A 368 -29.90 -20.31 17.44
N LEU A 369 -29.42 -20.06 16.21
CA LEU A 369 -29.50 -21.06 15.14
C LEU A 369 -28.32 -22.05 15.13
N SER A 370 -27.08 -21.57 15.35
CA SER A 370 -25.90 -22.43 15.35
C SER A 370 -24.78 -21.90 16.27
N ARG A 371 -24.80 -22.36 17.53
CA ARG A 371 -23.84 -21.97 18.58
C ARG A 371 -22.40 -22.44 18.38
N HIS A 372 -22.14 -23.27 17.35
CA HIS A 372 -20.82 -23.83 17.03
C HIS A 372 -20.41 -23.54 15.58
N ALA A 373 -21.02 -22.53 14.94
CA ALA A 373 -20.67 -22.15 13.58
C ALA A 373 -19.22 -21.65 13.50
N SER A 374 -18.46 -22.12 12.51
CA SER A 374 -17.10 -21.64 12.27
C SER A 374 -17.11 -20.20 11.72
N ASP A 375 -16.03 -19.45 11.94
CA ASP A 375 -15.86 -18.07 11.47
C ASP A 375 -16.18 -17.90 9.97
N ARG A 376 -15.89 -18.91 9.15
CA ARG A 376 -16.20 -18.91 7.71
C ARG A 376 -17.71 -18.92 7.44
N VAL A 377 -18.48 -19.66 8.23
CA VAL A 377 -19.96 -19.70 8.12
C VAL A 377 -20.55 -18.39 8.62
N LEU A 378 -20.01 -17.81 9.69
CA LEU A 378 -20.44 -16.51 10.21
C LEU A 378 -20.24 -15.38 9.18
N VAL A 379 -19.09 -15.34 8.49
CA VAL A 379 -18.85 -14.36 7.42
C VAL A 379 -19.84 -14.50 6.26
N TRP A 380 -20.13 -15.73 5.81
CA TRP A 380 -21.11 -15.96 4.74
C TRP A 380 -22.54 -15.58 5.15
N ALA A 381 -22.94 -15.91 6.38
CA ALA A 381 -24.23 -15.50 6.93
C ALA A 381 -24.34 -13.98 7.01
N GLY A 382 -23.24 -13.27 7.32
CA GLY A 382 -23.19 -11.81 7.34
C GLY A 382 -23.39 -11.20 5.96
N ARG A 383 -22.72 -11.74 4.94
CA ARG A 383 -22.90 -11.32 3.54
C ARG A 383 -24.33 -11.54 3.05
N LEU A 384 -24.93 -12.68 3.38
CA LEU A 384 -26.33 -12.95 3.05
C LEU A 384 -27.26 -11.93 3.74
N ALA A 385 -26.99 -11.57 4.99
CA ALA A 385 -27.74 -10.55 5.71
C ALA A 385 -27.69 -9.19 5.00
N VAL A 386 -26.51 -8.76 4.54
CA VAL A 386 -26.34 -7.53 3.76
C VAL A 386 -27.24 -7.55 2.52
N VAL A 387 -27.21 -8.63 1.73
CA VAL A 387 -28.04 -8.78 0.53
C VAL A 387 -29.53 -8.68 0.86
N VAL A 388 -30.00 -9.37 1.91
CA VAL A 388 -31.42 -9.35 2.30
C VAL A 388 -31.88 -7.96 2.74
N VAL A 389 -31.07 -7.27 3.56
CA VAL A 389 -31.38 -5.91 4.01
C VAL A 389 -31.42 -4.95 2.82
N THR A 390 -30.44 -5.01 1.91
CA THR A 390 -30.42 -4.13 0.73
C THR A 390 -31.56 -4.41 -0.23
N LEU A 391 -31.95 -5.67 -0.45
CA LEU A 391 -33.12 -6.01 -1.28
C LEU A 391 -34.42 -5.44 -0.68
N THR A 392 -34.59 -5.57 0.63
CA THR A 392 -35.76 -5.00 1.33
C THR A 392 -35.77 -3.47 1.23
N ALA A 393 -34.62 -2.83 1.46
CA ALA A 393 -34.46 -1.39 1.29
C ALA A 393 -34.72 -0.93 -0.16
N THR A 394 -34.36 -1.75 -1.16
CA THR A 394 -34.63 -1.47 -2.58
C THR A 394 -36.12 -1.45 -2.87
N VAL A 395 -36.89 -2.41 -2.34
CA VAL A 395 -38.36 -2.42 -2.49
C VAL A 395 -38.97 -1.15 -1.90
N ILE A 396 -38.54 -0.76 -0.70
CA ILE A 396 -39.01 0.48 -0.04
C ILE A 396 -38.61 1.71 -0.86
N ALA A 397 -37.38 1.78 -1.37
CA ALA A 397 -36.90 2.90 -2.17
C ALA A 397 -37.65 3.05 -3.51
N LEU A 398 -38.13 1.94 -4.11
CA LEU A 398 -38.91 1.96 -5.34
C LEU A 398 -40.35 2.47 -5.16
N GLU A 399 -40.88 2.50 -3.92
CA GLU A 399 -42.17 3.14 -3.63
C GLU A 399 -42.09 4.67 -3.76
N GLY A 400 -40.88 5.24 -3.77
CA GLY A 400 -40.63 6.67 -3.86
C GLY A 400 -40.79 7.40 -2.51
N GLY A 401 -40.62 8.72 -2.52
CA GLY A 401 -40.68 9.58 -1.33
C GLY A 401 -39.51 10.56 -1.26
N GLY A 402 -39.62 11.59 -0.42
CA GLY A 402 -38.54 12.54 -0.19
C GLY A 402 -37.39 11.90 0.59
N VAL A 403 -36.15 12.19 0.20
CA VAL A 403 -34.96 11.69 0.91
C VAL A 403 -34.98 12.16 2.37
N LEU A 404 -35.37 13.42 2.60
CA LEU A 404 -35.44 13.98 3.95
C LEU A 404 -36.41 13.22 4.86
N ASP A 405 -37.59 12.86 4.36
CA ASP A 405 -38.65 12.25 5.17
C ASP A 405 -38.28 10.82 5.58
N ILE A 406 -37.77 10.02 4.64
CA ILE A 406 -37.33 8.64 4.90
C ILE A 406 -36.18 8.64 5.92
N VAL A 407 -35.21 9.54 5.74
CA VAL A 407 -34.05 9.66 6.64
C VAL A 407 -34.48 10.18 8.00
N ALA A 408 -35.36 11.18 8.06
CA ALA A 408 -35.92 11.70 9.31
C ALA A 408 -36.58 10.58 10.12
N HIS A 409 -37.45 9.80 9.49
CA HIS A 409 -38.16 8.73 10.16
C HIS A 409 -37.21 7.66 10.74
N ALA A 410 -36.22 7.24 9.94
CA ALA A 410 -35.21 6.29 10.38
C ALA A 410 -34.31 6.87 11.50
N TRP A 411 -33.92 8.14 11.39
CA TRP A 411 -33.13 8.86 12.38
C TRP A 411 -33.88 9.01 13.72
N ALA A 412 -35.17 9.35 13.67
CA ALA A 412 -36.08 9.37 14.81
C ALA A 412 -36.18 8.02 15.51
N GLY A 413 -36.30 6.94 14.73
CA GLY A 413 -36.36 5.58 15.24
C GLY A 413 -35.20 5.25 16.16
N PHE A 414 -33.98 5.53 15.73
CA PHE A 414 -32.78 5.33 16.53
C PHE A 414 -32.69 6.26 17.74
N GLY A 415 -32.94 7.56 17.53
CA GLY A 415 -32.88 8.56 18.60
C GLY A 415 -33.86 8.27 19.74
N ALA A 416 -35.10 7.92 19.41
CA ALA A 416 -36.14 7.58 20.37
C ALA A 416 -35.89 6.24 21.07
N SER A 417 -35.50 5.21 20.31
CA SER A 417 -35.35 3.85 20.86
C SER A 417 -34.10 3.71 21.72
N PHE A 418 -32.97 4.24 21.26
CA PHE A 418 -31.67 4.02 21.90
C PHE A 418 -31.15 5.25 22.65
N GLY A 419 -31.45 6.48 22.23
CA GLY A 419 -30.89 7.69 22.83
C GLY A 419 -31.10 7.78 24.36
N PRO A 420 -32.35 7.77 24.84
CA PRO A 420 -32.65 7.76 26.28
C PRO A 420 -32.02 6.58 27.01
N VAL A 421 -32.07 5.39 26.42
CA VAL A 421 -31.61 4.14 27.04
C VAL A 421 -30.09 4.15 27.18
N VAL A 422 -29.36 4.59 26.16
CA VAL A 422 -27.91 4.75 26.20
C VAL A 422 -27.54 5.82 27.23
N LEU A 423 -28.11 7.02 27.17
CA LEU A 423 -27.81 8.08 28.12
C LEU A 423 -28.07 7.66 29.58
N LEU A 424 -29.22 7.07 29.87
CA LEU A 424 -29.55 6.61 31.21
C LEU A 424 -28.69 5.42 31.63
N SER A 425 -28.38 4.48 30.73
CA SER A 425 -27.52 3.33 31.06
C SER A 425 -26.11 3.75 31.50
N LEU A 426 -25.60 4.87 30.95
CA LEU A 426 -24.29 5.43 31.25
C LEU A 426 -24.25 6.27 32.53
N HIS A 427 -25.37 6.85 32.95
CA HIS A 427 -25.42 7.82 34.05
C HIS A 427 -26.24 7.35 35.26
N TRP A 428 -27.15 6.39 35.08
CA TRP A 428 -28.05 5.90 36.10
C TRP A 428 -27.66 4.47 36.52
N PRO A 429 -26.91 4.30 37.63
CA PRO A 429 -26.38 2.99 38.03
C PRO A 429 -27.46 1.99 38.45
N ARG A 430 -28.64 2.46 38.86
CA ARG A 430 -29.76 1.61 39.32
C ARG A 430 -30.71 1.17 38.22
N MET A 431 -30.52 1.62 36.98
CA MET A 431 -31.35 1.22 35.85
C MET A 431 -31.33 -0.30 35.66
N THR A 432 -32.51 -0.89 35.46
CA THR A 432 -32.71 -2.34 35.29
C THR A 432 -32.86 -2.74 33.82
N TRP A 433 -32.71 -4.03 33.52
CA TRP A 433 -32.97 -4.58 32.18
C TRP A 433 -34.41 -4.32 31.70
N ALA A 434 -35.40 -4.37 32.61
CA ALA A 434 -36.81 -4.10 32.27
C ALA A 434 -37.03 -2.64 31.86
N GLY A 435 -36.35 -1.70 32.53
CA GLY A 435 -36.35 -0.29 32.13
C GLY A 435 -35.75 -0.07 30.74
N ALA A 436 -34.62 -0.70 30.44
CA ALA A 436 -33.98 -0.62 29.13
C ALA A 436 -34.90 -1.20 28.03
N MET A 437 -35.49 -2.36 28.26
CA MET A 437 -36.44 -2.99 27.33
C MET A 437 -37.66 -2.11 27.06
N ALA A 438 -38.30 -1.61 28.12
CA ALA A 438 -39.47 -0.74 27.99
C ALA A 438 -39.15 0.55 27.22
N GLY A 439 -37.97 1.15 27.45
CA GLY A 439 -37.50 2.30 26.70
C GLY A 439 -37.35 2.04 25.20
N ILE A 440 -36.65 0.96 24.83
CA ILE A 440 -36.41 0.61 23.42
C ILE A 440 -37.73 0.36 22.67
N VAL A 441 -38.59 -0.50 23.23
CA VAL A 441 -39.87 -0.87 22.59
C VAL A 441 -40.81 0.32 22.50
N THR A 442 -40.89 1.15 23.54
CA THR A 442 -41.75 2.35 23.54
C THR A 442 -41.25 3.37 22.53
N GLY A 443 -39.94 3.64 22.48
CA GLY A 443 -39.36 4.57 21.52
C GLY A 443 -39.60 4.15 20.07
N ALA A 444 -39.31 2.88 19.75
CA ALA A 444 -39.53 2.33 18.42
C ALA A 444 -41.02 2.35 18.03
N GLY A 445 -41.89 1.92 18.94
CA GLY A 445 -43.33 1.88 18.70
C GLY A 445 -43.94 3.27 18.49
N VAL A 446 -43.53 4.27 19.29
CA VAL A 446 -44.03 5.64 19.12
C VAL A 446 -43.64 6.18 17.74
N VAL A 447 -42.39 6.01 17.31
CA VAL A 447 -41.95 6.48 15.98
C VAL A 447 -42.71 5.77 14.86
N LEU A 448 -42.76 4.43 14.86
CA LEU A 448 -43.41 3.65 13.79
C LEU A 448 -44.91 3.91 13.65
N PHE A 449 -45.58 4.28 14.74
CA PHE A 449 -47.03 4.53 14.73
C PHE A 449 -47.39 6.02 14.82
N TRP A 450 -46.41 6.93 14.89
CA TRP A 450 -46.68 8.36 15.13
C TRP A 450 -47.60 8.96 14.06
N GLU A 451 -47.37 8.64 12.79
CA GLU A 451 -48.20 9.12 11.67
C GLU A 451 -49.67 8.68 11.81
N ARG A 452 -49.95 7.54 12.46
CA ARG A 452 -51.31 7.11 12.78
C ARG A 452 -51.81 7.67 14.11
N ILE A 453 -50.95 7.89 15.08
CA ILE A 453 -51.32 8.35 16.43
C ILE A 453 -51.59 9.85 16.47
N ASN A 454 -50.75 10.68 15.84
CA ASN A 454 -50.84 12.13 15.90
C ASN A 454 -52.18 12.67 15.37
N PRO A 455 -52.74 12.17 14.25
CA PRO A 455 -54.07 12.57 13.79
C PRO A 455 -55.21 12.14 14.75
N LEU A 456 -55.02 11.03 15.48
CA LEU A 456 -56.01 10.53 16.45
C LEU A 456 -56.09 11.40 17.72
N LEU A 457 -55.12 12.31 17.94
CA LEU A 457 -55.14 13.25 19.07
C LEU A 457 -56.15 14.41 18.86
N GLY A 458 -56.76 14.53 17.67
CA GLY A 458 -57.82 15.49 17.38
C GLY A 458 -57.35 16.95 17.59
N PRO A 459 -57.97 17.76 18.48
CA PRO A 459 -57.55 19.14 18.72
C PRO A 459 -56.16 19.29 19.36
N LEU A 460 -55.54 18.17 19.78
CA LEU A 460 -54.16 18.11 20.28
C LEU A 460 -53.16 17.68 19.19
N GLU A 461 -53.57 17.61 17.93
CA GLU A 461 -52.66 17.39 16.80
C GLU A 461 -51.56 18.45 16.85
N SER A 462 -50.34 17.99 17.09
CA SER A 462 -49.22 18.87 17.41
C SER A 462 -48.39 19.23 16.17
N GLY A 463 -48.41 18.37 15.14
CA GLY A 463 -47.47 18.46 14.01
C GLY A 463 -46.01 18.37 14.46
N ILE A 464 -45.75 17.85 15.66
CA ILE A 464 -44.39 17.71 16.19
C ILE A 464 -43.71 16.52 15.53
N TYR A 465 -42.43 16.69 15.22
CA TYR A 465 -41.59 15.61 14.71
C TYR A 465 -41.54 14.43 15.69
N GLU A 466 -41.76 13.21 15.19
CA GLU A 466 -41.89 11.95 15.95
C GLU A 466 -40.74 11.67 16.92
N MET A 467 -39.54 12.21 16.66
CA MET A 467 -38.39 12.12 17.55
C MET A 467 -38.70 12.64 18.96
N VAL A 468 -39.41 13.77 19.09
CA VAL A 468 -39.68 14.40 20.39
C VAL A 468 -40.59 13.55 21.29
N PRO A 469 -41.81 13.19 20.87
CA PRO A 469 -42.68 12.32 21.67
C PRO A 469 -42.07 10.94 21.86
N GLY A 470 -41.34 10.40 20.87
CA GLY A 470 -40.63 9.13 20.98
C GLY A 470 -39.58 9.14 22.11
N VAL A 471 -38.70 10.15 22.13
CA VAL A 471 -37.67 10.32 23.18
C VAL A 471 -38.31 10.53 24.55
N LEU A 472 -39.37 11.34 24.66
CA LEU A 472 -40.05 11.59 25.92
C LEU A 472 -40.74 10.32 26.46
N ALA A 473 -41.46 9.60 25.62
CA ALA A 473 -42.14 8.36 26.00
C ALA A 473 -41.14 7.26 26.36
N ALA A 474 -40.07 7.09 25.59
CA ALA A 474 -39.00 6.15 25.90
C ALA A 474 -38.28 6.50 27.21
N THR A 475 -38.02 7.78 27.47
CA THR A 475 -37.43 8.24 28.74
C THR A 475 -38.36 7.94 29.91
N ALA A 476 -39.65 8.25 29.80
CA ALA A 476 -40.64 7.98 30.84
C ALA A 476 -40.78 6.48 31.12
N ALA A 477 -40.89 5.65 30.07
CA ALA A 477 -40.93 4.19 30.20
C ALA A 477 -39.66 3.68 30.87
N THR A 478 -38.49 4.17 30.47
CA THR A 478 -37.20 3.79 31.07
C THR A 478 -37.13 4.13 32.55
N LEU A 479 -37.59 5.32 32.96
CA LEU A 479 -37.57 5.76 34.36
C LEU A 479 -38.57 4.99 35.23
N VAL A 480 -39.78 4.75 34.73
CA VAL A 480 -40.84 4.03 35.45
C VAL A 480 -40.46 2.56 35.63
N PHE A 481 -40.23 1.84 34.53
CA PHE A 481 -39.89 0.43 34.61
C PHE A 481 -38.48 0.21 35.18
N GLY A 482 -37.53 1.11 34.92
CA GLY A 482 -36.18 1.05 35.49
C GLY A 482 -36.13 1.24 37.01
N ARG A 483 -37.15 1.86 37.61
CA ARG A 483 -37.23 2.04 39.06
C ARG A 483 -38.05 0.96 39.75
N TRP A 484 -39.11 0.47 39.09
CA TRP A 484 -40.13 -0.38 39.72
C TRP A 484 -40.16 -1.83 39.21
N ALA A 485 -39.48 -2.14 38.10
CA ALA A 485 -39.47 -3.47 37.50
C ALA A 485 -38.04 -3.98 37.24
N GLY A 486 -37.83 -5.29 37.39
CA GLY A 486 -36.51 -5.92 37.21
C GLY A 486 -35.57 -5.74 38.41
N ARG A 487 -34.41 -6.41 38.35
CA ARG A 487 -33.36 -6.29 39.38
C ARG A 487 -32.27 -5.34 38.90
N PRO A 488 -31.74 -4.45 39.76
CA PRO A 488 -30.58 -3.64 39.39
C PRO A 488 -29.36 -4.55 39.21
N PRO A 489 -28.43 -4.19 38.31
CA PRO A 489 -27.23 -4.99 38.04
C PRO A 489 -26.35 -5.09 39.28
N GLN A 490 -25.76 -6.27 39.50
CA GLN A 490 -24.97 -6.57 40.68
C GLN A 490 -23.49 -6.19 40.50
N ARG A 491 -22.98 -6.27 39.26
CA ARG A 491 -21.63 -5.84 38.92
C ARG A 491 -21.49 -4.34 39.16
N ALA A 492 -20.72 -4.00 40.18
CA ALA A 492 -20.47 -2.63 40.60
C ALA A 492 -19.48 -1.92 39.66
N PHE A 493 -19.87 -1.68 38.41
CA PHE A 493 -19.08 -0.88 37.46
C PHE A 493 -19.01 0.62 37.86
N TRP A 494 -19.73 1.02 38.92
CA TRP A 494 -20.04 2.41 39.31
C TRP A 494 -19.25 2.94 40.51
N ARG A 495 -18.56 2.09 41.29
CA ARG A 495 -17.82 2.56 42.48
C ARG A 495 -16.48 3.17 42.06
N LEU A 496 -16.44 4.50 41.99
CA LEU A 496 -15.22 5.25 42.31
C LEU A 496 -14.84 4.91 43.77
N PRO A 497 -13.58 4.65 44.11
CA PRO A 497 -13.21 4.22 45.45
C PRO A 497 -13.32 5.39 46.43
N GLY A 498 -14.24 5.29 47.39
CA GLY A 498 -14.34 6.21 48.52
C GLY A 498 -15.73 6.27 49.15
N GLY A 499 -15.94 5.58 50.27
CA GLY A 499 -17.15 5.76 51.10
C GLY A 499 -17.51 4.61 52.03
N GLY A 500 -16.95 4.64 53.26
CA GLY A 500 -17.53 4.12 54.51
C GLY A 500 -17.65 2.60 54.72
N VAL A 501 -16.71 2.00 55.47
CA VAL A 501 -16.85 0.64 56.03
C VAL A 501 -16.72 0.68 57.55
N ASN A 502 -17.69 0.07 58.24
CA ASN A 502 -17.78 0.03 59.71
C ASN A 502 -16.85 -1.06 60.30
N GLN A 503 -16.30 -0.82 61.49
CA GLN A 503 -15.20 -1.60 62.09
C GLN A 503 -15.53 -3.09 62.31
N LEU A 504 -16.80 -3.44 62.48
CA LEU A 504 -17.30 -4.82 62.67
C LEU A 504 -17.39 -5.67 61.37
N MET A 505 -17.24 -5.05 60.19
CA MET A 505 -17.13 -5.79 58.91
C MET A 505 -15.69 -6.00 58.45
N LEU A 506 -14.72 -5.25 58.98
CA LEU A 506 -13.35 -5.24 58.48
C LEU A 506 -12.60 -6.53 58.84
N GLU A 507 -12.67 -7.03 60.08
CA GLU A 507 -11.89 -8.20 60.51
C GLU A 507 -12.20 -9.52 59.76
N PRO A 508 -13.47 -9.95 59.61
CA PRO A 508 -13.79 -11.18 58.89
C PRO A 508 -13.49 -11.07 57.38
N SER A 509 -13.71 -9.88 56.81
CA SER A 509 -13.51 -9.61 55.38
C SER A 509 -12.03 -9.55 55.00
N LEU A 510 -11.19 -8.95 55.85
CA LEU A 510 -9.73 -8.88 55.65
C LEU A 510 -9.05 -10.24 55.82
N GLY A 511 -9.66 -11.17 56.57
CA GLY A 511 -9.17 -12.54 56.73
C GLY A 511 -9.44 -13.47 55.53
N GLN A 512 -10.45 -13.16 54.70
CA GLN A 512 -10.80 -13.92 53.50
C GLN A 512 -10.34 -13.26 52.18
N ALA A 513 -9.87 -12.01 52.22
CA ALA A 513 -9.37 -11.32 51.03
C ALA A 513 -8.14 -12.06 50.45
N PRO A 514 -8.06 -12.33 49.14
CA PRO A 514 -6.92 -13.01 48.49
C PRO A 514 -5.68 -12.11 48.36
N ILE A 515 -5.59 -11.07 49.20
CA ILE A 515 -4.58 -10.01 49.17
C ILE A 515 -3.89 -10.01 50.52
N GLY A 516 -2.55 -10.06 50.51
CA GLY A 516 -1.77 -9.90 51.71
C GLY A 516 -1.82 -8.46 52.20
N MET A 517 -2.10 -8.21 53.47
CA MET A 517 -2.15 -6.85 54.03
C MET A 517 -1.41 -6.74 55.35
N ALA A 518 -0.67 -5.65 55.53
CA ALA A 518 0.15 -5.41 56.71
C ALA A 518 0.17 -3.92 57.09
N MET A 519 0.31 -3.67 58.39
CA MET A 519 0.50 -2.37 58.98
C MET A 519 1.88 -2.34 59.66
N VAL A 520 2.66 -1.30 59.36
CA VAL A 520 3.97 -1.05 59.97
C VAL A 520 3.96 0.32 60.67
N ASP A 521 4.71 0.45 61.76
CA ASP A 521 4.87 1.72 62.50
C ASP A 521 5.82 2.70 61.78
N SER A 522 6.05 3.87 62.39
CA SER A 522 6.99 4.90 61.90
C SER A 522 8.45 4.42 61.82
N ASP A 523 8.81 3.35 62.54
CA ASP A 523 10.13 2.71 62.48
C ASP A 523 10.18 1.54 61.47
N LEU A 524 9.11 1.35 60.68
CA LEU A 524 8.91 0.29 59.70
C LEU A 524 8.90 -1.13 60.29
N ARG A 525 8.41 -1.26 61.52
CA ARG A 525 8.20 -2.56 62.19
C ARG A 525 6.76 -3.01 62.03
N TYR A 526 6.53 -4.30 61.79
CA TYR A 526 5.16 -4.82 61.64
C TYR A 526 4.38 -4.75 62.96
N VAL A 527 3.22 -4.10 62.91
CA VAL A 527 2.27 -3.97 64.03
C VAL A 527 1.05 -4.87 63.81
N TRP A 528 0.69 -5.14 62.55
CA TRP A 528 -0.45 -6.01 62.20
C TRP A 528 -0.26 -6.65 60.82
N VAL A 529 -0.76 -7.88 60.62
CA VAL A 529 -0.83 -8.56 59.32
C VAL A 529 -2.11 -9.40 59.22
N ASN A 530 -2.57 -9.70 58.01
CA ASN A 530 -3.71 -10.59 57.79
C ASN A 530 -3.30 -12.05 57.52
N LYS A 531 -4.27 -12.98 57.63
CA LYS A 531 -4.08 -14.44 57.43
C LYS A 531 -3.49 -14.86 56.08
N VAL A 532 -3.53 -14.00 55.05
CA VAL A 532 -2.92 -14.30 53.75
C VAL A 532 -1.41 -14.05 53.78
N LEU A 533 -0.97 -12.95 54.40
CA LEU A 533 0.47 -12.73 54.63
C LEU A 533 1.08 -13.70 55.63
N GLU A 534 0.31 -14.15 56.63
CA GLU A 534 0.74 -15.23 57.55
C GLU A 534 1.05 -16.55 56.82
N ARG A 535 0.30 -16.87 55.76
CA ARG A 535 0.53 -18.05 54.92
C ARG A 535 1.75 -17.92 54.01
N MET A 536 2.18 -16.70 53.70
CA MET A 536 3.38 -16.42 52.92
C MET A 536 4.65 -16.42 53.79
N ALA A 537 4.58 -15.96 55.06
CA ALA A 537 5.55 -16.32 56.10
C ALA A 537 4.98 -16.14 57.53
N PRO A 538 5.40 -16.95 58.54
CA PRO A 538 4.72 -17.07 59.84
C PRO A 538 4.67 -15.79 60.71
N LEU A 539 3.59 -15.63 61.50
CA LEU A 539 3.31 -14.45 62.34
C LEU A 539 4.39 -14.16 63.40
N GLU A 540 4.91 -15.21 64.03
CA GLU A 540 5.93 -15.16 65.11
C GLU A 540 7.28 -14.58 64.65
N GLN A 541 7.50 -14.52 63.33
CA GLN A 541 8.73 -14.01 62.72
C GLN A 541 8.57 -12.60 62.14
N ARG A 542 7.37 -11.99 62.19
CA ARG A 542 7.10 -10.69 61.55
C ARG A 542 6.82 -9.56 62.54
N LEU A 543 5.95 -9.77 63.53
CA LEU A 543 5.53 -8.70 64.46
C LEU A 543 6.74 -8.12 65.24
N GLY A 544 6.88 -6.80 65.22
CA GLY A 544 7.98 -6.06 65.85
C GLY A 544 9.33 -6.05 65.09
N ARG A 545 9.45 -6.80 63.98
CA ARG A 545 10.65 -6.82 63.12
C ARG A 545 10.53 -5.89 61.92
N ARG A 546 11.65 -5.51 61.32
CA ARG A 546 11.67 -4.68 60.11
C ARG A 546 11.52 -5.52 58.84
N VAL A 547 11.10 -4.87 57.76
CA VAL A 547 10.99 -5.48 56.42
C VAL A 547 12.30 -6.12 55.95
N THR A 548 13.43 -5.49 56.29
CA THR A 548 14.81 -5.96 56.04
C THR A 548 15.22 -7.22 56.79
N ASP A 549 14.53 -7.57 57.88
CA ASP A 549 14.80 -8.77 58.66
C ASP A 549 14.10 -10.02 58.09
N ILE A 550 13.21 -9.84 57.09
CA ILE A 550 12.27 -10.88 56.61
C ILE A 550 12.41 -11.15 55.11
N LEU A 551 12.60 -10.12 54.28
CA LEU A 551 12.71 -10.26 52.83
C LEU A 551 14.18 -10.44 52.38
N PRO A 552 14.44 -11.09 51.23
CA PRO A 552 15.78 -11.11 50.63
C PRO A 552 16.33 -9.69 50.47
N ARG A 553 17.59 -9.47 50.86
CA ARG A 553 18.21 -8.14 51.03
C ARG A 553 17.90 -7.14 49.91
N ARG A 554 18.00 -7.56 48.65
CA ARG A 554 17.79 -6.70 47.47
C ARG A 554 16.33 -6.25 47.30
N GLN A 555 15.37 -7.11 47.63
CA GLN A 555 13.93 -6.77 47.61
C GLN A 555 13.54 -5.95 48.84
N ALA A 556 14.14 -6.27 49.98
CA ALA A 556 13.86 -5.60 51.24
C ALA A 556 14.32 -4.13 51.23
N GLU A 557 15.53 -3.86 50.73
CA GLU A 557 16.08 -2.51 50.62
C GLU A 557 15.23 -1.62 49.69
N ALA A 558 14.81 -2.16 48.53
CA ALA A 558 13.97 -1.43 47.57
C ALA A 558 12.57 -1.13 48.12
N LEU A 559 11.96 -2.08 48.84
CA LEU A 559 10.64 -1.88 49.45
C LEU A 559 10.71 -0.92 50.63
N GLU A 560 11.76 -0.99 51.46
CA GLU A 560 11.95 -0.10 52.61
C GLU A 560 12.21 1.35 52.17
N GLU A 561 12.96 1.57 51.09
CA GLU A 561 13.15 2.91 50.49
C GLU A 561 11.81 3.54 50.09
N ARG A 562 10.93 2.77 49.44
CA ARG A 562 9.60 3.25 49.03
C ARG A 562 8.71 3.50 50.25
N MET A 563 8.78 2.66 51.28
CA MET A 563 8.06 2.91 52.54
C MET A 563 8.54 4.19 53.22
N ARG A 564 9.85 4.45 53.33
CA ARG A 564 10.34 5.72 53.88
C ARG A 564 9.89 6.92 53.07
N SER A 565 9.92 6.82 51.74
CA SER A 565 9.41 7.88 50.88
C SER A 565 7.95 8.20 51.19
N VAL A 566 7.09 7.21 51.41
CA VAL A 566 5.68 7.45 51.79
C VAL A 566 5.57 8.10 53.19
N LEU A 567 6.42 7.71 54.15
CA LEU A 567 6.48 8.35 55.47
C LEU A 567 6.95 9.80 55.40
N ASP A 568 7.86 10.14 54.48
CA ASP A 568 8.47 11.47 54.36
C ASP A 568 7.65 12.41 53.47
N THR A 569 7.11 11.92 52.34
CA THR A 569 6.35 12.74 51.38
C THR A 569 4.85 12.70 51.62
N GLY A 570 4.30 11.56 52.08
CA GLY A 570 2.86 11.33 52.25
C GLY A 570 2.13 10.94 50.98
N GLU A 571 2.85 10.88 49.85
CA GLU A 571 2.28 10.42 48.59
C GLU A 571 2.24 8.88 48.58
N PRO A 572 1.08 8.26 48.31
CA PRO A 572 0.99 6.79 48.27
C PRO A 572 1.71 6.23 47.04
N VAL A 573 2.36 5.08 47.21
CA VAL A 573 2.96 4.31 46.11
C VAL A 573 1.99 3.22 45.71
N LEU A 574 1.52 3.22 44.46
CA LEU A 574 0.53 2.26 43.96
C LEU A 574 1.16 1.29 42.95
N ASP A 575 0.73 0.03 43.00
CA ASP A 575 1.04 -1.04 42.04
C ASP A 575 2.53 -1.21 41.74
N TYR A 576 3.40 -1.05 42.75
CA TYR A 576 4.82 -1.29 42.60
C TYR A 576 5.09 -2.78 42.40
N GLU A 577 5.35 -3.17 41.15
CA GLU A 577 5.63 -4.55 40.78
C GLU A 577 7.14 -4.86 40.91
N PHE A 578 7.48 -5.94 41.61
CA PHE A 578 8.84 -6.46 41.67
C PHE A 578 8.84 -8.00 41.57
N GLY A 579 9.91 -8.52 40.98
CA GLY A 579 10.12 -9.96 40.79
C GLY A 579 11.24 -10.53 41.66
N GLY A 580 11.18 -11.82 41.92
CA GLY A 580 12.31 -12.63 42.37
C GLY A 580 11.87 -13.94 43.01
N PRO A 581 12.75 -14.60 43.79
CA PRO A 581 12.50 -15.94 44.31
C PRO A 581 11.20 -15.97 45.15
N GLY A 582 10.41 -17.03 44.96
CA GLY A 582 9.20 -17.26 45.73
C GLY A 582 9.47 -17.37 47.23
N PHE A 583 8.54 -16.92 48.06
CA PHE A 583 8.70 -16.93 49.52
C PHE A 583 8.71 -18.34 50.12
N THR A 584 8.04 -19.29 49.46
CA THR A 584 7.92 -20.69 49.89
C THR A 584 8.83 -21.64 49.11
N ASP A 585 9.21 -21.28 47.88
CA ASP A 585 10.12 -22.04 47.02
C ASP A 585 11.15 -21.08 46.37
N PRO A 586 12.41 -21.09 46.84
CA PRO A 586 13.48 -20.25 46.30
C PRO A 586 13.84 -20.54 44.84
N HIS A 587 13.40 -21.68 44.29
CA HIS A 587 13.68 -22.08 42.91
C HIS A 587 12.62 -21.62 41.89
N GLN A 588 11.51 -21.03 42.35
CA GLN A 588 10.45 -20.53 41.48
C GLN A 588 10.39 -19.00 41.54
N ASP A 589 10.68 -18.33 40.43
CA ASP A 589 10.52 -16.87 40.34
C ASP A 589 9.04 -16.49 40.34
N ARG A 590 8.69 -15.53 41.21
CA ARG A 590 7.35 -14.94 41.34
C ARG A 590 7.41 -13.43 41.22
N ALA A 591 6.30 -12.84 40.81
CA ALA A 591 6.12 -11.39 40.73
C ALA A 591 5.03 -10.94 41.69
N TYR A 592 5.32 -9.89 42.46
CA TYR A 592 4.40 -9.32 43.42
C TYR A 592 4.15 -7.86 43.10
N SER A 593 2.89 -7.43 43.24
CA SER A 593 2.49 -6.01 43.15
C SER A 593 2.19 -5.50 44.55
N VAL A 594 2.86 -4.42 44.96
CA VAL A 594 2.72 -3.82 46.29
C VAL A 594 2.22 -2.37 46.21
N SER A 595 1.18 -2.08 46.99
CA SER A 595 0.66 -0.71 47.16
C SER A 595 0.81 -0.28 48.62
N ILE A 596 1.38 0.90 48.85
CA ILE A 596 1.85 1.43 50.13
C ILE A 596 1.17 2.78 50.41
N PHE A 597 0.58 2.92 51.60
CA PHE A 597 -0.20 4.08 52.02
C PHE A 597 0.26 4.60 53.39
N GLY A 598 0.41 5.91 53.53
CA GLY A 598 0.69 6.55 54.82
C GLY A 598 -0.54 6.55 55.73
N MET A 599 -0.32 6.37 57.03
CA MET A 599 -1.35 6.48 58.06
C MET A 599 -1.12 7.75 58.88
N GLU A 600 -2.17 8.55 59.02
CA GLU A 600 -2.15 9.79 59.79
C GLU A 600 -3.07 9.67 61.01
N ASP A 601 -2.67 10.28 62.11
CA ASP A 601 -3.53 10.45 63.27
C ASP A 601 -4.53 11.61 63.09
N ARG A 602 -5.39 11.79 64.10
CA ARG A 602 -6.40 12.86 64.13
C ARG A 602 -5.84 14.29 64.13
N HIS A 603 -4.53 14.46 64.29
CA HIS A 603 -3.82 15.74 64.26
C HIS A 603 -2.97 15.89 62.99
N GLY A 604 -3.07 14.96 62.03
CA GLY A 604 -2.33 14.97 60.77
C GLY A 604 -0.87 14.53 60.91
N GLN A 605 -0.48 13.93 62.05
CA GLN A 605 0.86 13.36 62.22
C GLN A 605 0.90 11.94 61.69
N ARG A 606 1.97 11.60 60.97
CA ARG A 606 2.15 10.27 60.38
C ARG A 606 2.57 9.27 61.45
N VAL A 607 1.73 8.26 61.66
CA VAL A 607 1.90 7.25 62.73
C VAL A 607 2.36 5.89 62.21
N GLY A 608 2.39 5.69 60.89
CA GLY A 608 2.87 4.48 60.26
C GLY A 608 2.44 4.35 58.81
N ILE A 609 2.54 3.13 58.27
CA ILE A 609 2.16 2.78 56.91
C ILE A 609 1.27 1.53 56.91
N TRP A 610 0.31 1.49 56.00
CA TRP A 610 -0.35 0.25 55.60
C TRP A 610 0.09 -0.11 54.18
N TYR A 611 0.41 -1.38 53.93
CA TYR A 611 0.64 -1.87 52.57
C TYR A 611 -0.14 -3.14 52.25
N MET A 612 -0.38 -3.37 50.96
CA MET A 612 -0.98 -4.58 50.43
C MET A 612 -0.12 -5.21 49.34
N VAL A 613 -0.13 -6.54 49.26
CA VAL A 613 0.65 -7.34 48.31
C VAL A 613 -0.23 -8.37 47.60
N ILE A 614 -0.08 -8.48 46.29
CA ILE A 614 -0.78 -9.43 45.43
C ILE A 614 0.24 -10.20 44.60
N ASP A 615 0.08 -11.53 44.52
CA ASP A 615 0.82 -12.35 43.56
C ASP A 615 0.27 -12.08 42.17
N VAL A 616 1.09 -11.48 41.32
CA VAL A 616 0.76 -11.12 39.93
C VAL A 616 1.57 -11.95 38.94
N THR A 617 2.13 -13.08 39.35
CA THR A 617 3.04 -13.91 38.54
C THR A 617 2.43 -14.26 37.18
N ASP A 618 1.18 -14.72 37.13
CA ASP A 618 0.52 -15.08 35.86
C ASP A 618 0.34 -13.86 34.94
N ARG A 619 -0.08 -12.72 35.51
CA ARG A 619 -0.24 -11.46 34.78
C ARG A 619 1.10 -10.93 34.28
N TRP A 620 2.14 -11.04 35.09
CA TRP A 620 3.50 -10.60 34.77
C TRP A 620 4.11 -11.45 33.66
N LYS A 621 3.99 -12.79 33.76
CA LYS A 621 4.36 -13.74 32.69
C LYS A 621 3.58 -13.47 31.41
N ALA A 622 2.26 -13.29 31.49
CA ALA A 622 1.42 -12.98 30.31
C ALA A 622 1.83 -11.65 29.65
N ARG A 623 2.15 -10.61 30.43
CA ARG A 623 2.68 -9.35 29.90
C ARG A 623 4.06 -9.51 29.26
N GLN A 624 4.96 -10.30 29.84
CA GLN A 624 6.26 -10.59 29.23
C GLN A 624 6.13 -11.34 27.92
N ARG A 625 5.23 -12.34 27.85
CA ARG A 625 4.91 -13.07 26.60
C ARG A 625 4.34 -12.13 25.53
N LEU A 626 3.42 -11.24 25.90
CA LEU A 626 2.88 -10.22 24.99
C LEU A 626 3.92 -9.19 24.55
N ALA A 627 4.79 -8.76 25.45
CA ALA A 627 5.89 -7.84 25.13
C ALA A 627 6.85 -8.51 24.14
N LEU A 628 7.23 -9.77 24.38
CA LEU A 628 8.05 -10.55 23.47
C LEU A 628 7.40 -10.69 22.08
N LEU A 629 6.11 -11.02 22.02
CA LEU A 629 5.37 -11.08 20.74
C LEU A 629 5.32 -9.74 20.02
N ASN A 630 5.17 -8.64 20.74
CA ASN A 630 5.10 -7.30 20.17
C ASN A 630 6.48 -6.82 19.67
N ASP A 631 7.52 -7.08 20.44
CA ASP A 631 8.90 -6.73 20.10
C ASP A 631 9.40 -7.55 18.91
N ALA A 632 9.12 -8.86 18.91
CA ALA A 632 9.40 -9.74 17.79
C ALA A 632 8.57 -9.37 16.54
N SER A 633 7.33 -8.90 16.71
CA SER A 633 6.51 -8.36 15.61
C SER A 633 7.13 -7.15 14.92
N ALA A 634 7.94 -6.36 15.62
CA ALA A 634 8.59 -5.19 15.06
C ALA A 634 9.91 -5.52 14.36
N ARG A 635 10.60 -6.59 14.79
CA ARG A 635 11.93 -6.96 14.29
C ARG A 635 11.91 -8.07 13.26
N ILE A 636 11.21 -9.19 13.52
CA ILE A 636 11.21 -10.35 12.63
C ILE A 636 10.59 -9.99 11.27
N GLY A 637 11.40 -10.06 10.22
CA GLY A 637 10.99 -9.75 8.86
C GLY A 637 10.92 -8.26 8.57
N SER A 638 11.64 -7.45 9.37
CA SER A 638 11.91 -6.04 9.07
C SER A 638 12.69 -5.86 7.77
N THR A 639 13.38 -6.92 7.32
CA THR A 639 14.14 -6.98 6.07
C THR A 639 13.63 -8.09 5.16
N LEU A 640 13.92 -7.98 3.85
CA LEU A 640 13.66 -9.03 2.85
C LEU A 640 14.87 -9.97 2.69
N ASP A 641 15.55 -10.29 3.80
CA ASP A 641 16.71 -11.21 3.83
C ASP A 641 16.36 -12.47 4.65
N VAL A 642 16.54 -13.63 4.01
CA VAL A 642 16.23 -14.95 4.57
C VAL A 642 17.09 -15.28 5.79
N MET A 643 18.39 -14.99 5.73
CA MET A 643 19.34 -15.32 6.79
C MET A 643 19.18 -14.38 7.97
N LEU A 644 19.02 -13.09 7.71
CA LEU A 644 18.82 -12.09 8.75
C LEU A 644 17.51 -12.33 9.51
N THR A 645 16.42 -12.62 8.80
CA THR A 645 15.12 -12.92 9.44
C THR A 645 15.19 -14.18 10.32
N ALA A 646 15.94 -15.20 9.89
CA ALA A 646 16.16 -16.41 10.70
C ALA A 646 17.00 -16.13 11.95
N GLN A 647 17.99 -15.24 11.84
CA GLN A 647 18.81 -14.80 12.97
C GLN A 647 18.02 -13.92 13.95
N GLU A 648 17.17 -13.01 13.47
CA GLU A 648 16.25 -12.20 14.28
C GLU A 648 15.33 -13.08 15.14
N LEU A 649 14.79 -14.16 14.57
CA LEU A 649 14.00 -15.14 15.33
C LEU A 649 14.81 -15.78 16.47
N ALA A 650 16.07 -16.15 16.22
CA ALA A 650 16.95 -16.72 17.23
C ALA A 650 17.31 -15.69 18.32
N ASP A 651 17.58 -14.45 17.93
CA ASP A 651 17.93 -13.35 18.84
C ASP A 651 16.76 -12.93 19.73
N ASP A 652 15.53 -12.89 19.20
CA ASP A 652 14.37 -12.47 19.97
C ASP A 652 13.91 -13.54 20.97
N THR A 653 14.11 -14.82 20.65
CA THR A 653 13.67 -15.93 21.50
C THR A 653 14.59 -16.20 22.69
N VAL A 654 15.81 -15.65 22.71
CA VAL A 654 16.80 -15.85 23.77
C VAL A 654 17.14 -14.52 24.45
N PRO A 655 17.07 -14.40 25.80
CA PRO A 655 16.91 -15.48 26.79
C PRO A 655 15.46 -15.74 27.22
N SER A 656 14.48 -15.05 26.61
CA SER A 656 13.11 -14.97 27.14
C SER A 656 12.30 -16.26 27.01
N LEU A 657 12.48 -17.00 25.92
CA LEU A 657 11.75 -18.25 25.63
C LEU A 657 12.64 -19.48 25.88
N ALA A 658 13.93 -19.40 25.56
CA ALA A 658 14.88 -20.50 25.64
C ALA A 658 16.29 -20.03 26.04
N ASP A 659 17.11 -20.97 26.53
CA ASP A 659 18.53 -20.72 26.80
C ASP A 659 19.39 -20.87 25.52
N PHE A 660 18.85 -21.54 24.51
CA PHE A 660 19.45 -21.63 23.18
C PHE A 660 18.35 -21.78 22.12
N ALA A 661 18.53 -21.07 21.00
CA ALA A 661 17.70 -21.17 19.81
C ALA A 661 18.58 -21.41 18.58
N ALA A 662 18.15 -22.32 17.70
CA ALA A 662 18.73 -22.53 16.38
C ALA A 662 17.63 -22.63 15.33
N VAL A 663 17.87 -22.05 14.16
CA VAL A 663 16.97 -22.05 13.01
C VAL A 663 17.68 -22.71 11.85
N ASP A 664 17.16 -23.84 11.39
CA ASP A 664 17.70 -24.61 10.28
C ASP A 664 16.71 -24.60 9.10
N LEU A 665 17.14 -24.07 7.96
CA LEU A 665 16.33 -23.98 6.74
C LEU A 665 16.76 -25.03 5.71
N LEU A 666 15.86 -25.41 4.80
CA LEU A 666 16.19 -26.23 3.65
C LEU A 666 17.23 -25.51 2.77
N ASP A 667 18.19 -26.27 2.22
CA ASP A 667 19.22 -25.70 1.32
C ASP A 667 18.60 -24.96 0.12
N SER A 668 17.48 -25.46 -0.41
CA SER A 668 16.73 -24.80 -1.48
C SER A 668 16.17 -23.43 -1.07
N VAL A 669 15.68 -23.30 0.18
CA VAL A 669 15.13 -22.03 0.69
C VAL A 669 16.22 -20.98 0.83
N VAL A 670 17.41 -21.38 1.32
CA VAL A 670 18.56 -20.47 1.43
C VAL A 670 19.03 -19.99 0.05
N ARG A 671 18.85 -20.82 -1.00
CA ARG A 671 19.18 -20.47 -2.39
C ARG A 671 18.07 -19.72 -3.14
N GLY A 672 16.91 -19.45 -2.52
CA GLY A 672 15.79 -18.80 -3.20
C GLY A 672 14.88 -19.74 -4.01
N GLU A 673 15.16 -21.04 -4.00
CA GLU A 673 14.45 -22.06 -4.77
C GLU A 673 13.16 -22.54 -4.06
N GLU A 674 12.23 -23.11 -4.83
CA GLU A 674 10.95 -23.56 -4.31
C GLU A 674 11.07 -24.92 -3.60
N PRO A 675 10.77 -25.01 -2.30
CA PRO A 675 10.78 -26.29 -1.59
C PRO A 675 9.60 -27.18 -2.03
N ALA A 676 9.80 -28.50 -2.01
CA ALA A 676 8.76 -29.46 -2.37
C ALA A 676 7.55 -29.39 -1.43
N ALA A 677 6.34 -29.53 -2.01
CA ALA A 677 5.09 -29.46 -1.25
C ALA A 677 4.84 -30.75 -0.44
N GLY A 678 4.46 -30.60 0.83
CA GLY A 678 4.08 -31.70 1.74
C GLY A 678 5.13 -32.05 2.81
N PRO A 679 4.84 -33.02 3.70
CA PRO A 679 5.84 -33.57 4.62
C PRO A 679 6.97 -34.23 3.83
N LEU A 680 8.21 -34.01 4.25
CA LEU A 680 9.38 -34.51 3.53
C LEU A 680 9.41 -36.05 3.58
N ALA A 681 9.68 -36.72 2.46
CA ALA A 681 9.76 -38.20 2.42
C ALA A 681 11.07 -38.75 3.01
N THR A 682 12.13 -37.92 3.05
CA THR A 682 13.47 -38.24 3.57
C THR A 682 14.04 -37.04 4.32
N THR A 683 15.04 -37.25 5.18
CA THR A 683 15.74 -36.15 5.88
C THR A 683 16.46 -35.25 4.87
N PRO A 684 16.05 -33.99 4.68
CA PRO A 684 16.64 -33.10 3.68
C PRO A 684 17.99 -32.54 4.14
N ALA A 685 18.75 -31.99 3.20
CA ALA A 685 19.90 -31.15 3.52
C ALA A 685 19.43 -29.82 4.11
N LEU A 686 19.81 -29.53 5.35
CA LEU A 686 19.53 -28.28 6.03
C LEU A 686 20.78 -27.40 6.08
N ARG A 687 20.58 -26.09 6.23
CA ARG A 687 21.61 -25.11 6.55
C ARG A 687 21.19 -24.30 7.77
N ARG A 688 22.15 -24.03 8.65
CA ARG A 688 21.93 -23.17 9.81
C ARG A 688 21.72 -21.74 9.33
N ALA A 689 20.52 -21.21 9.51
CA ALA A 689 20.17 -19.86 9.10
C ALA A 689 20.31 -18.84 10.24
N GLY A 690 20.10 -19.26 11.48
CA GLY A 690 20.31 -18.43 12.66
C GLY A 690 20.59 -19.24 13.92
N GLN A 691 21.32 -18.66 14.87
CA GLN A 691 21.53 -19.26 16.20
C GLN A 691 21.82 -18.23 17.28
N LYS A 692 21.41 -18.55 18.52
CA LYS A 692 21.68 -17.71 19.69
C LYS A 692 21.80 -18.53 20.97
N PRO A 693 22.97 -18.52 21.66
CA PRO A 693 23.09 -19.00 23.03
C PRO A 693 22.85 -17.88 24.07
N ALA A 694 22.36 -18.23 25.26
CA ALA A 694 22.14 -17.28 26.36
C ALA A 694 23.44 -16.83 27.05
N ASN A 695 24.49 -17.66 27.05
CA ASN A 695 25.80 -17.33 27.63
C ASN A 695 26.83 -17.04 26.51
N PRO A 696 27.58 -15.92 26.58
CA PRO A 696 28.66 -15.63 25.63
C PRO A 696 29.78 -16.67 25.78
N GLY A 697 29.92 -17.58 24.80
CA GLY A 697 30.94 -18.64 24.79
C GLY A 697 30.41 -20.07 24.56
N GLY A 698 29.09 -20.27 24.52
CA GLY A 698 28.50 -21.58 24.20
C GLY A 698 28.03 -21.69 22.75
N GLU A 699 28.93 -21.94 21.80
CA GLU A 699 28.52 -22.25 20.41
C GLU A 699 28.05 -23.71 20.31
N ALA A 700 26.75 -23.93 20.14
CA ALA A 700 26.17 -25.26 19.91
C ALA A 700 26.07 -25.55 18.41
N GLY A 701 27.21 -25.82 17.76
CA GLY A 701 27.24 -26.33 16.39
C GLY A 701 27.65 -25.33 15.30
N PRO A 702 27.40 -25.64 14.03
CA PRO A 702 28.02 -24.96 12.89
C PRO A 702 27.53 -23.51 12.75
N ALA A 703 28.44 -22.61 12.38
CA ALA A 703 28.14 -21.19 12.15
C ALA A 703 27.04 -20.98 11.09
N ALA A 704 26.34 -19.84 11.19
CA ALA A 704 25.33 -19.45 10.20
C ALA A 704 25.85 -19.57 8.76
N GLY A 705 25.03 -20.14 7.88
CA GLY A 705 25.34 -20.41 6.48
C GLY A 705 26.01 -21.78 6.22
N LYS A 706 26.45 -22.53 7.24
CA LYS A 706 27.04 -23.87 7.05
C LYS A 706 25.96 -24.98 6.99
N PRO A 707 26.25 -26.12 6.34
CA PRO A 707 25.35 -27.29 6.36
C PRO A 707 25.08 -27.74 7.80
N ALA A 708 23.79 -27.82 8.16
CA ALA A 708 23.35 -28.36 9.44
C ALA A 708 23.15 -29.88 9.28
N ARG A 709 23.82 -30.67 10.14
CA ARG A 709 23.71 -32.13 10.11
C ARG A 709 22.48 -32.55 10.89
N THR A 710 21.46 -33.07 10.21
CA THR A 710 20.26 -33.58 10.87
C THR A 710 20.39 -35.08 11.13
N VAL A 711 20.54 -35.48 12.40
CA VAL A 711 20.61 -36.90 12.79
C VAL A 711 19.23 -37.57 12.62
N PRO A 712 19.14 -38.74 11.95
CA PRO A 712 17.89 -39.49 11.84
C PRO A 712 17.31 -39.81 13.23
N GLY A 713 16.03 -39.49 13.45
CA GLY A 713 15.36 -39.67 14.74
C GLY A 713 15.46 -38.50 15.72
N SER A 714 16.28 -37.47 15.43
CA SER A 714 16.29 -36.23 16.24
C SER A 714 14.90 -35.56 16.28
N PRO A 715 14.60 -34.75 17.32
CA PRO A 715 13.37 -33.95 17.38
C PRO A 715 13.18 -33.07 16.14
N ALA A 716 14.25 -32.44 15.62
CA ALA A 716 14.19 -31.66 14.38
C ALA A 716 13.82 -32.51 13.15
N ALA A 717 14.41 -33.71 12.99
CA ALA A 717 14.07 -34.61 11.90
C ALA A 717 12.61 -35.08 11.96
N ARG A 718 12.14 -35.52 13.13
CA ARG A 718 10.76 -35.98 13.32
C ARG A 718 9.76 -34.83 13.16
N CYS A 719 10.13 -33.63 13.60
CA CYS A 719 9.36 -32.41 13.42
C CYS A 719 9.18 -32.09 11.93
N LEU A 720 10.22 -32.23 11.10
CA LEU A 720 10.12 -32.02 9.65
C LEU A 720 9.30 -33.12 8.94
N LEU A 721 9.45 -34.38 9.37
CA LEU A 721 8.75 -35.53 8.79
C LEU A 721 7.25 -35.55 9.11
N ARG A 722 6.88 -35.22 10.35
CA ARG A 722 5.47 -35.13 10.79
C ARG A 722 4.87 -33.76 10.50
N GLY A 723 5.72 -32.74 10.50
CA GLY A 723 5.32 -31.35 10.44
C GLY A 723 4.48 -30.93 11.65
N GLU A 724 4.80 -31.43 12.83
CA GLU A 724 4.13 -31.03 14.07
C GLU A 724 5.19 -30.60 15.07
N THR A 725 4.83 -29.69 15.97
CA THR A 725 5.71 -29.27 17.06
C THR A 725 5.97 -30.46 17.98
N LEU A 726 7.24 -30.73 18.27
CA LEU A 726 7.66 -31.83 19.13
C LEU A 726 8.32 -31.29 20.40
N LEU A 727 7.88 -31.82 21.54
CA LEU A 727 8.41 -31.51 22.85
C LEU A 727 8.93 -32.78 23.52
N GLU A 728 10.18 -32.76 23.97
CA GLU A 728 10.78 -33.83 24.78
C GLU A 728 11.37 -33.26 26.06
N THR A 729 11.04 -33.87 27.20
CA THR A 729 11.51 -33.47 28.53
C THR A 729 12.03 -34.68 29.29
N GLY A 730 13.14 -34.50 30.02
CA GLY A 730 13.60 -35.54 30.95
C GLY A 730 15.10 -35.54 31.25
N PRO A 731 15.51 -36.16 32.38
CA PRO A 731 16.91 -36.22 32.83
C PRO A 731 17.83 -37.11 31.96
N GLY A 732 17.31 -37.79 30.94
CA GLY A 732 18.05 -38.68 30.03
C GLY A 732 18.28 -38.15 28.61
N LEU A 733 17.95 -36.87 28.33
CA LEU A 733 18.12 -36.28 27.00
C LEU A 733 19.58 -36.24 26.54
N THR A 734 20.52 -36.08 27.46
CA THR A 734 21.97 -36.08 27.17
C THR A 734 22.51 -37.45 26.75
N GLY A 735 21.77 -38.54 27.01
CA GLY A 735 22.16 -39.92 26.65
C GLY A 735 21.40 -40.50 25.45
N GLN A 736 20.60 -39.69 24.74
CA GLN A 736 19.91 -40.14 23.55
C GLN A 736 20.84 -40.18 22.33
N SER A 737 20.61 -41.14 21.42
CA SER A 737 21.46 -41.36 20.25
C SER A 737 21.62 -40.11 19.38
N TRP A 738 20.55 -39.32 19.20
CA TRP A 738 20.61 -38.09 18.42
C TRP A 738 21.42 -36.94 19.06
N VAL A 739 21.77 -37.06 20.34
CA VAL A 739 22.69 -36.15 21.04
C VAL A 739 24.11 -36.70 21.03
N THR A 740 24.31 -38.00 21.30
CA THR A 740 25.64 -38.65 21.32
C THR A 740 26.24 -38.85 19.93
N ASP A 741 25.42 -38.88 18.88
CA ASP A 741 25.87 -39.01 17.49
C ASP A 741 26.34 -37.67 16.88
N ASP A 742 26.14 -36.55 17.58
CA ASP A 742 26.65 -35.21 17.20
C ASP A 742 27.59 -34.65 18.29
N PRO A 743 28.92 -34.74 18.10
CA PRO A 743 29.91 -34.33 19.10
C PRO A 743 29.80 -32.87 19.55
N ALA A 744 29.32 -31.97 18.68
CA ALA A 744 29.14 -30.56 19.01
C ALA A 744 27.92 -30.35 19.91
N LEU A 745 26.84 -31.07 19.63
CA LEU A 745 25.63 -31.06 20.44
C LEU A 745 25.86 -31.76 21.79
N GLU A 746 26.62 -32.85 21.83
CA GLU A 746 27.01 -33.57 23.05
C GLU A 746 27.86 -32.70 23.98
N ALA A 747 28.86 -32.00 23.43
CA ALA A 747 29.69 -31.06 24.20
C ALA A 747 28.86 -29.90 24.77
N PHE A 748 27.94 -29.34 23.97
CA PHE A 748 27.01 -28.31 24.44
C PHE A 748 26.03 -28.83 25.50
N ALA A 749 25.56 -30.07 25.34
CA ALA A 749 24.67 -30.73 26.30
C ALA A 749 25.32 -30.93 27.67
N GLY A 750 26.59 -31.37 27.67
CA GLY A 750 27.39 -31.55 28.88
C GLY A 750 27.69 -30.23 29.60
N ALA A 751 27.93 -29.14 28.86
CA ALA A 751 28.23 -27.82 29.44
C ALA A 751 26.99 -27.06 29.94
N SER A 752 25.87 -27.17 29.23
CA SER A 752 24.66 -26.34 29.46
C SER A 752 23.60 -27.01 30.33
N GLY A 753 23.66 -28.33 30.53
CA GLY A 753 22.73 -29.08 31.39
C GLY A 753 21.26 -28.95 30.98
N PHE A 754 20.98 -28.98 29.67
CA PHE A 754 19.61 -28.87 29.16
C PHE A 754 18.76 -30.09 29.53
N HIS A 755 17.46 -29.87 29.73
CA HIS A 755 16.53 -30.87 30.23
C HIS A 755 15.17 -30.88 29.49
N ALA A 756 14.99 -29.96 28.54
CA ALA A 756 13.83 -29.87 27.68
C ALA A 756 14.23 -29.37 26.29
N VAL A 757 13.67 -29.99 25.24
CA VAL A 757 13.89 -29.66 23.82
C VAL A 757 12.54 -29.47 23.14
N MET A 758 12.39 -28.38 22.40
CA MET A 758 11.23 -28.10 21.57
C MET A 758 11.67 -27.85 20.13
N ALA A 759 11.09 -28.60 19.18
CA ALA A 759 11.30 -28.42 17.75
C ALA A 759 10.00 -28.00 17.09
N VAL A 760 10.01 -26.87 16.38
CA VAL A 760 8.84 -26.25 15.74
C VAL A 760 9.05 -26.19 14.22
N PRO A 761 8.11 -26.69 13.39
CA PRO A 761 8.27 -26.67 11.95
C PRO A 761 8.01 -25.27 11.39
N MET A 762 8.92 -24.76 10.56
CA MET A 762 8.75 -23.48 9.88
C MET A 762 7.87 -23.67 8.65
N ARG A 763 6.61 -23.27 8.74
CA ARG A 763 5.61 -23.51 7.69
C ARG A 763 5.04 -22.21 7.14
N ALA A 764 5.05 -22.08 5.83
CA ALA A 764 4.40 -20.98 5.12
C ALA A 764 3.60 -21.52 3.94
N ARG A 765 2.32 -21.14 3.85
CA ARG A 765 1.43 -21.43 2.72
C ARG A 765 1.39 -22.92 2.31
N GLY A 766 1.47 -23.83 3.29
CA GLY A 766 1.41 -25.27 3.07
C GLY A 766 2.75 -25.95 2.76
N VAL A 767 3.86 -25.22 2.79
CA VAL A 767 5.21 -25.75 2.54
C VAL A 767 6.09 -25.62 3.78
N ILE A 768 6.91 -26.63 4.04
CA ILE A 768 7.90 -26.64 5.13
C ILE A 768 9.19 -26.00 4.61
N LEU A 769 9.64 -24.94 5.28
CA LEU A 769 10.86 -24.21 4.94
C LEU A 769 12.08 -24.70 5.74
N GLY A 770 11.84 -25.31 6.89
CA GLY A 770 12.87 -25.64 7.88
C GLY A 770 12.27 -25.96 9.25
N ALA A 771 13.11 -25.94 10.29
CA ALA A 771 12.72 -26.13 11.68
C ALA A 771 13.47 -25.17 12.61
N ALA A 772 12.77 -24.68 13.63
CA ALA A 772 13.37 -23.94 14.75
C ALA A 772 13.46 -24.86 15.98
N VAL A 773 14.62 -24.90 16.62
CA VAL A 773 14.92 -25.75 17.79
C VAL A 773 15.25 -24.87 18.99
N PHE A 774 14.57 -25.12 20.10
CA PHE A 774 14.71 -24.40 21.36
C PHE A 774 15.11 -25.35 22.49
N LEU A 775 16.08 -24.94 23.31
CA LEU A 775 16.59 -25.73 24.44
C LEU A 775 16.47 -24.95 25.76
N ARG A 776 16.06 -25.62 26.84
CA ARG A 776 16.03 -25.06 28.21
C ARG A 776 16.90 -25.84 29.18
N SER A 777 17.68 -25.11 29.98
CA SER A 777 18.41 -25.57 31.17
C SER A 777 17.49 -25.61 32.39
N ARG A 778 17.93 -26.27 33.47
CA ARG A 778 17.15 -26.39 34.73
C ARG A 778 16.72 -25.05 35.34
N ARG A 779 17.33 -23.93 34.94
CA ARG A 779 17.01 -22.58 35.42
C ARG A 779 15.61 -22.11 34.97
N LEU A 780 15.19 -22.44 33.75
CA LEU A 780 13.91 -21.97 33.17
C LEU A 780 12.76 -22.97 33.33
N GLY A 781 13.00 -24.14 33.92
CA GLY A 781 12.01 -25.23 34.01
C GLY A 781 11.63 -25.84 32.65
N ALA A 782 10.64 -26.74 32.65
CA ALA A 782 10.12 -27.35 31.43
C ALA A 782 9.31 -26.35 30.58
N PHE A 783 9.14 -26.61 29.29
CA PHE A 783 8.22 -25.83 28.46
C PHE A 783 6.76 -26.09 28.87
N GLU A 784 6.02 -25.02 29.12
CA GLU A 784 4.56 -25.05 29.37
C GLU A 784 3.78 -25.01 28.04
N GLU A 785 2.49 -25.36 28.05
CA GLU A 785 1.64 -25.33 26.84
C GLU A 785 1.58 -23.92 26.21
N ASP A 786 1.57 -22.88 27.03
CA ASP A 786 1.60 -21.49 26.57
C ASP A 786 2.94 -21.12 25.90
N ASP A 787 4.05 -21.74 26.32
CA ASP A 787 5.36 -21.52 25.71
C ASP A 787 5.43 -22.17 24.32
N VAL A 788 4.77 -23.33 24.15
CA VAL A 788 4.62 -24.00 22.84
C VAL A 788 3.83 -23.12 21.88
N ARG A 789 2.67 -22.60 22.31
CA ARG A 789 1.83 -21.71 21.47
C ARG A 789 2.57 -20.42 21.08
N LEU A 790 3.34 -19.84 22.01
CA LEU A 790 4.16 -18.67 21.77
C LEU A 790 5.26 -18.96 20.73
N ALA A 791 5.96 -20.08 20.86
CA ALA A 791 6.98 -20.50 19.90
C ALA A 791 6.38 -20.74 18.51
N GLU A 792 5.24 -21.41 18.42
CA GLU A 792 4.52 -21.64 17.16
C GLU A 792 4.14 -20.33 16.47
N GLU A 793 3.62 -19.35 17.21
CA GLU A 793 3.26 -18.04 16.67
C GLU A 793 4.49 -17.27 16.16
N LEU A 794 5.59 -17.23 16.92
CA LEU A 794 6.83 -16.58 16.52
C LEU A 794 7.45 -17.24 15.28
N VAL A 795 7.51 -18.57 15.27
CA VAL A 795 8.07 -19.36 14.17
C VAL A 795 7.18 -19.26 12.91
N SER A 796 5.86 -19.25 13.07
CA SER A 796 4.90 -19.05 11.97
C SER A 796 5.10 -17.70 11.28
N ARG A 797 5.27 -16.63 12.07
CA ARG A 797 5.55 -15.29 11.54
C ARG A 797 6.89 -15.23 10.80
N ALA A 798 7.95 -15.73 11.43
CA ALA A 798 9.26 -15.82 10.80
C ALA A 798 9.22 -16.65 9.50
N ALA A 799 8.48 -17.76 9.47
CA ALA A 799 8.32 -18.57 8.28
C ALA A 799 7.63 -17.81 7.13
N VAL A 800 6.61 -17.00 7.41
CA VAL A 800 5.96 -16.15 6.40
C VAL A 800 6.93 -15.08 5.88
N SER A 801 7.68 -14.42 6.77
CA SER A 801 8.68 -13.42 6.38
C SER A 801 9.81 -14.02 5.55
N ILE A 802 10.31 -15.21 5.92
CA ILE A 802 11.30 -15.95 5.15
C ILE A 802 10.75 -16.39 3.78
N ASP A 803 9.49 -16.86 3.69
CA ASP A 803 8.86 -17.18 2.39
C ASP A 803 8.75 -15.95 1.48
N ASN A 804 8.44 -14.78 2.06
CA ASN A 804 8.36 -13.53 1.33
C ASN A 804 9.75 -13.07 0.84
N ALA A 805 10.76 -13.08 1.71
CA ALA A 805 12.15 -12.77 1.36
C ALA A 805 12.68 -13.69 0.24
N ARG A 806 12.42 -14.99 0.34
CA ARG A 806 12.78 -15.98 -0.68
C ARG A 806 12.13 -15.67 -2.05
N ARG A 807 10.83 -15.40 -2.07
CA ARG A 807 10.09 -15.08 -3.32
C ARG A 807 10.64 -13.81 -3.96
N TYR A 808 10.87 -12.78 -3.15
CA TYR A 808 11.43 -11.51 -3.61
C TYR A 808 12.82 -11.71 -4.23
N ALA A 809 13.71 -12.46 -3.57
CA ALA A 809 15.03 -12.78 -4.09
C ALA A 809 14.98 -13.54 -5.43
N ARG A 810 14.05 -14.50 -5.57
CA ARG A 810 13.87 -15.26 -6.82
C ARG A 810 13.40 -14.38 -7.96
N GLU A 811 12.40 -13.54 -7.72
CA GLU A 811 11.84 -12.62 -8.71
C GLU A 811 12.90 -11.62 -9.18
N ARG A 812 13.64 -11.00 -8.25
CA ARG A 812 14.74 -10.08 -8.56
C ARG A 812 15.85 -10.76 -9.38
N THR A 813 16.26 -11.97 -9.01
CA THR A 813 17.31 -12.71 -9.72
C THR A 813 16.89 -13.07 -11.15
N ALA A 814 15.63 -13.49 -11.34
CA ALA A 814 15.09 -13.80 -12.67
C ALA A 814 15.05 -12.56 -13.57
N ALA A 815 14.60 -11.43 -13.02
CA ALA A 815 14.49 -10.16 -13.73
C ALA A 815 15.88 -9.63 -14.17
N GLN A 816 16.87 -9.64 -13.27
CA GLN A 816 18.25 -9.26 -13.58
C GLN A 816 18.92 -10.17 -14.62
N THR A 817 18.64 -11.48 -14.57
CA THR A 817 19.18 -12.44 -15.55
C THR A 817 18.61 -12.18 -16.95
N MET A 818 17.30 -11.92 -17.05
CA MET A 818 16.64 -11.55 -18.30
C MET A 818 17.22 -10.26 -18.88
N GLN A 819 17.34 -9.20 -18.06
CA GLN A 819 17.89 -7.92 -18.51
C GLN A 819 19.34 -8.03 -19.01
N ARG A 820 20.20 -8.78 -18.30
CA ARG A 820 21.58 -9.03 -18.77
C ARG A 820 21.61 -9.70 -20.14
N SER A 821 20.70 -10.65 -20.40
CA SER A 821 20.62 -11.31 -21.71
C SER A 821 20.14 -10.38 -22.84
N LEU A 822 19.44 -9.30 -22.49
CA LEU A 822 18.97 -8.29 -23.43
C LEU A 822 20.02 -7.23 -23.74
N LEU A 823 21.11 -7.09 -22.97
CA LEU A 823 22.23 -6.17 -23.24
C LEU A 823 23.33 -6.86 -24.09
N PRO A 824 24.15 -6.12 -24.85
CA PRO A 824 25.09 -6.73 -25.77
C PRO A 824 26.25 -7.36 -25.00
N HIS A 825 26.65 -8.57 -25.38
CA HIS A 825 27.80 -9.26 -24.81
C HIS A 825 29.02 -9.09 -25.72
N GLY A 826 30.09 -8.48 -25.20
CA GLY A 826 31.36 -8.33 -25.93
C GLY A 826 31.28 -7.33 -27.10
N LEU A 827 31.03 -6.05 -26.81
CA LEU A 827 31.09 -4.97 -27.80
C LEU A 827 32.45 -4.94 -28.50
N THR A 828 32.47 -4.78 -29.82
CA THR A 828 33.71 -4.59 -30.59
C THR A 828 33.57 -3.42 -31.56
N GLY A 829 34.44 -2.42 -31.44
CA GLY A 829 34.56 -1.32 -32.40
C GLY A 829 35.47 -1.63 -33.60
N GLY A 830 35.81 -2.91 -33.82
CA GLY A 830 36.77 -3.31 -34.86
C GLY A 830 38.12 -2.61 -34.72
N SER A 831 38.74 -2.25 -35.85
CA SER A 831 39.92 -1.37 -35.86
C SER A 831 39.62 0.12 -35.72
N ALA A 832 38.34 0.52 -35.85
CA ALA A 832 37.92 1.91 -35.94
C ALA A 832 37.76 2.59 -34.57
N LEU A 833 37.28 1.84 -33.57
CA LEU A 833 37.01 2.34 -32.23
C LEU A 833 37.51 1.37 -31.15
N GLU A 834 38.14 1.93 -30.12
CA GLU A 834 38.26 1.24 -28.83
C GLU A 834 37.00 1.56 -28.01
N VAL A 835 36.32 0.56 -27.47
CA VAL A 835 35.02 0.75 -26.82
C VAL A 835 34.98 0.12 -25.43
N ALA A 836 34.29 0.78 -24.50
CA ALA A 836 33.99 0.25 -23.18
C ALA A 836 32.60 0.76 -22.75
N SER A 837 31.87 -0.06 -21.98
CA SER A 837 30.50 0.26 -21.58
C SER A 837 30.22 -0.11 -20.14
N TRP A 838 29.41 0.70 -19.47
CA TRP A 838 28.90 0.47 -18.12
C TRP A 838 27.38 0.55 -18.14
N TYR A 839 26.78 -0.29 -17.32
CA TYR A 839 25.34 -0.31 -17.11
C TYR A 839 25.08 -0.56 -15.63
N LEU A 840 24.36 0.35 -14.99
CA LEU A 840 23.93 0.21 -13.61
C LEU A 840 22.41 0.36 -13.54
N PRO A 841 21.67 -0.70 -13.17
CA PRO A 841 20.22 -0.63 -13.10
C PRO A 841 19.76 0.23 -11.91
N ALA A 842 18.58 0.84 -12.04
CA ALA A 842 17.93 1.58 -10.96
C ALA A 842 17.63 0.69 -9.74
N ASP A 843 17.65 1.25 -8.52
CA ASP A 843 17.23 0.52 -7.30
C ASP A 843 15.71 0.48 -7.12
N ALA A 844 15.00 0.15 -8.20
CA ALA A 844 13.55 -0.03 -8.21
C ALA A 844 13.18 -1.47 -7.80
N PRO A 845 12.00 -1.70 -7.19
CA PRO A 845 11.55 -3.04 -6.76
C PRO A 845 11.52 -4.10 -7.89
N SER A 846 11.38 -3.67 -9.15
CA SER A 846 11.36 -4.53 -10.33
C SER A 846 12.74 -4.92 -10.87
N GLY A 847 13.81 -4.20 -10.51
CA GLY A 847 15.21 -4.51 -10.85
C GLY A 847 15.53 -4.66 -12.33
N VAL A 848 14.73 -4.07 -13.23
CA VAL A 848 14.85 -4.17 -14.69
C VAL A 848 14.54 -2.83 -15.32
N GLY A 849 15.34 -2.49 -16.33
CA GLY A 849 15.48 -1.15 -16.86
C GLY A 849 15.21 -0.97 -18.35
N GLY A 850 14.98 0.29 -18.76
CA GLY A 850 14.66 0.72 -20.13
C GLY A 850 15.88 1.14 -20.96
N ASP A 851 16.97 1.50 -20.31
CA ASP A 851 18.21 1.96 -20.93
C ASP A 851 18.96 0.88 -21.74
N TRP A 852 19.56 1.30 -22.85
CA TRP A 852 20.38 0.43 -23.69
C TRP A 852 21.41 1.16 -24.53
N PHE A 853 22.35 0.37 -25.05
CA PHE A 853 23.35 0.80 -26.02
C PHE A 853 23.72 -0.36 -26.95
N ASP A 854 24.33 -0.06 -28.09
CA ASP A 854 24.96 -1.05 -28.97
C ASP A 854 26.13 -0.44 -29.77
N VAL A 855 27.03 -1.29 -30.25
CA VAL A 855 28.14 -0.95 -31.14
C VAL A 855 28.06 -1.88 -32.35
N ILE A 856 27.72 -1.32 -33.51
CA ILE A 856 27.34 -2.09 -34.70
C ILE A 856 28.37 -1.85 -35.81
N PRO A 857 29.13 -2.88 -36.23
CA PRO A 857 30.00 -2.79 -37.39
C PRO A 857 29.20 -2.58 -38.68
N LEU A 858 29.57 -1.57 -39.48
CA LEU A 858 28.94 -1.21 -40.75
C LEU A 858 29.86 -1.51 -41.94
N SER A 859 29.37 -1.27 -43.15
CA SER A 859 30.20 -1.37 -44.36
C SER A 859 31.36 -0.37 -44.39
N GLY A 860 32.48 -0.77 -45.00
CA GLY A 860 33.64 0.11 -45.19
C GLY A 860 34.46 0.36 -43.93
N ALA A 861 34.51 -0.60 -43.00
CA ALA A 861 35.15 -0.49 -41.68
C ALA A 861 34.55 0.59 -40.75
N ARG A 862 33.42 1.20 -41.13
CA ARG A 862 32.69 2.16 -40.30
C ARG A 862 32.02 1.46 -39.12
N VAL A 863 31.76 2.21 -38.07
CA VAL A 863 31.10 1.69 -36.86
C VAL A 863 29.99 2.63 -36.43
N ALA A 864 28.82 2.07 -36.17
CA ALA A 864 27.73 2.78 -35.54
C ALA A 864 27.74 2.60 -34.03
N LEU A 865 27.44 3.68 -33.32
CA LEU A 865 27.25 3.75 -31.87
C LEU A 865 25.83 4.21 -31.60
N THR A 866 25.16 3.58 -30.65
CA THR A 866 23.81 3.99 -30.27
C THR A 866 23.60 3.85 -28.78
N VAL A 867 22.81 4.78 -28.23
CA VAL A 867 22.33 4.78 -26.86
C VAL A 867 20.87 5.23 -26.89
N GLY A 868 20.05 4.68 -26.01
CA GLY A 868 18.66 5.07 -25.92
C GLY A 868 18.05 4.67 -24.58
N ASP A 869 16.89 5.26 -24.32
CA ASP A 869 16.11 5.05 -23.11
C ASP A 869 14.63 4.85 -23.48
N VAL A 870 13.95 4.00 -22.73
CA VAL A 870 12.52 3.75 -22.83
C VAL A 870 11.87 4.18 -21.52
N VAL A 871 10.93 5.13 -21.61
CA VAL A 871 10.21 5.66 -20.46
C VAL A 871 9.59 4.55 -19.60
N GLY A 872 9.95 4.54 -18.32
CA GLY A 872 9.41 3.63 -17.31
C GLY A 872 10.34 2.47 -16.97
N HIS A 873 10.02 1.76 -15.88
CA HIS A 873 10.86 0.68 -15.34
C HIS A 873 10.11 -0.66 -15.30
N GLY A 874 10.85 -1.77 -15.39
CA GLY A 874 10.33 -3.13 -15.29
C GLY A 874 10.34 -3.93 -16.60
N ILE A 875 9.70 -5.10 -16.58
CA ILE A 875 9.80 -6.11 -17.66
C ILE A 875 9.29 -5.58 -19.01
N ASN A 876 8.26 -4.72 -19.01
CA ASN A 876 7.72 -4.13 -20.23
C ASN A 876 8.73 -3.17 -20.88
N ALA A 877 9.37 -2.29 -20.10
CA ALA A 877 10.40 -1.37 -20.59
C ALA A 877 11.59 -2.13 -21.19
N ALA A 878 12.09 -3.16 -20.51
CA ALA A 878 13.17 -4.01 -21.05
C ALA A 878 12.76 -4.78 -22.32
N THR A 879 11.50 -5.20 -22.44
CA THR A 879 11.02 -5.87 -23.65
C THR A 879 10.98 -4.91 -24.83
N THR A 880 10.51 -3.67 -24.61
CA THR A 880 10.52 -2.59 -25.62
C THR A 880 11.93 -2.21 -26.02
N MET A 881 12.83 -2.03 -25.04
CA MET A 881 14.25 -1.80 -25.25
C MET A 881 14.88 -2.88 -26.16
N GLY A 882 14.63 -4.16 -25.85
CA GLY A 882 15.16 -5.28 -26.65
C GLY A 882 14.65 -5.27 -28.10
N ARG A 883 13.40 -4.85 -28.32
CA ARG A 883 12.83 -4.67 -29.67
C ARG A 883 13.47 -3.48 -30.41
N LEU A 884 13.59 -2.32 -29.76
CA LEU A 884 14.20 -1.12 -30.35
C LEU A 884 15.65 -1.38 -30.73
N ARG A 885 16.46 -1.97 -29.85
CA ARG A 885 17.85 -2.33 -30.18
C ARG A 885 17.92 -3.26 -31.38
N THR A 886 17.05 -4.27 -31.44
CA THR A 886 17.02 -5.22 -32.57
C THR A 886 16.62 -4.52 -33.87
N ALA A 887 15.66 -3.59 -33.81
CA ALA A 887 15.25 -2.77 -34.95
C ALA A 887 16.40 -1.87 -35.43
N VAL A 888 17.05 -1.12 -34.54
CA VAL A 888 18.21 -0.28 -34.85
C VAL A 888 19.33 -1.10 -35.49
N ARG A 889 19.65 -2.28 -34.94
CA ARG A 889 20.65 -3.17 -35.52
C ARG A 889 20.27 -3.67 -36.91
N THR A 890 18.98 -3.92 -37.15
CA THR A 890 18.48 -4.34 -38.46
C THR A 890 18.57 -3.21 -39.48
N LEU A 891 18.14 -2.00 -39.11
CA LEU A 891 18.19 -0.81 -39.96
C LEU A 891 19.64 -0.38 -40.23
N ALA A 892 20.51 -0.45 -39.22
CA ALA A 892 21.94 -0.18 -39.36
C ALA A 892 22.63 -1.12 -40.36
N ASN A 893 22.26 -2.41 -40.36
CA ASN A 893 22.76 -3.38 -41.35
C ASN A 893 22.31 -3.07 -42.79
N LEU A 894 21.28 -2.25 -42.98
CA LEU A 894 20.85 -1.74 -44.29
C LEU A 894 21.61 -0.47 -44.70
N ASP A 895 22.58 -0.01 -43.89
CA ASP A 895 23.42 1.16 -44.15
C ASP A 895 22.65 2.49 -44.33
N TYR A 896 21.48 2.63 -43.68
CA TYR A 896 20.74 3.90 -43.65
C TYR A 896 21.55 5.01 -42.96
N PRO A 897 21.49 6.26 -43.45
CA PRO A 897 22.06 7.41 -42.75
C PRO A 897 21.30 7.67 -41.42
N PRO A 898 21.92 8.35 -40.43
CA PRO A 898 21.34 8.48 -39.10
C PRO A 898 19.93 9.07 -39.01
N ASP A 899 19.63 10.07 -39.83
CA ASP A 899 18.33 10.73 -39.93
C ASP A 899 17.24 9.80 -40.50
N GLU A 900 17.50 9.11 -41.61
CA GLU A 900 16.56 8.14 -42.20
C GLU A 900 16.36 6.91 -41.28
N LEU A 901 17.42 6.47 -40.60
CA LEU A 901 17.32 5.36 -39.65
C LEU A 901 16.38 5.72 -38.49
N LEU A 902 16.50 6.92 -37.93
CA LEU A 902 15.61 7.38 -36.86
C LEU A 902 14.18 7.56 -37.36
N ALA A 903 13.97 8.04 -38.60
CA ALA A 903 12.64 8.12 -39.19
C ALA A 903 11.97 6.74 -39.33
N HIS A 904 12.70 5.74 -39.84
CA HIS A 904 12.19 4.37 -39.92
C HIS A 904 11.95 3.72 -38.54
N LEU A 905 12.77 4.09 -37.55
CA LEU A 905 12.57 3.64 -36.18
C LEU A 905 11.31 4.28 -35.56
N ASP A 906 11.05 5.56 -35.84
CA ASP A 906 9.84 6.29 -35.42
C ASP A 906 8.58 5.65 -36.02
N ASP A 907 8.58 5.36 -37.32
CA ASP A 907 7.48 4.65 -38.00
C ASP A 907 7.21 3.29 -37.36
N LEU A 908 8.26 2.51 -37.06
CA LEU A 908 8.12 1.21 -36.39
C LEU A 908 7.50 1.34 -34.99
N VAL A 909 7.86 2.38 -34.24
CA VAL A 909 7.28 2.66 -32.92
C VAL A 909 5.82 3.08 -33.05
N ILE A 910 5.47 3.91 -34.03
CA ILE A 910 4.09 4.31 -34.33
C ILE A 910 3.23 3.09 -34.71
N ASP A 911 3.75 2.21 -35.57
CA ASP A 911 3.05 0.97 -35.99
C ASP A 911 2.86 -0.01 -34.82
N LEU A 912 3.85 -0.14 -33.94
CA LEU A 912 3.74 -0.93 -32.71
C LEU A 912 2.69 -0.36 -31.73
N MET A 913 2.35 0.93 -31.85
CA MET A 913 1.31 1.61 -31.07
C MET A 913 -0.06 1.62 -31.77
N GLY A 914 -0.12 1.28 -33.06
CA GLY A 914 -1.36 1.25 -33.83
C GLY A 914 -2.32 0.13 -33.35
N PRO A 915 -3.65 0.34 -33.44
CA PRO A 915 -4.62 -0.69 -33.11
C PRO A 915 -4.46 -1.91 -34.04
N ASP A 916 -4.18 -3.07 -33.45
CA ASP A 916 -4.06 -4.36 -34.12
C ASP A 916 -5.37 -4.70 -34.86
N PRO A 917 -5.41 -4.71 -36.22
CA PRO A 917 -6.65 -4.88 -36.97
C PRO A 917 -7.24 -6.30 -36.89
N ASP A 918 -6.48 -7.28 -36.38
CA ASP A 918 -6.91 -8.69 -36.25
C ASP A 918 -7.41 -9.05 -34.83
N ARG A 919 -7.43 -8.09 -33.89
CA ARG A 919 -8.06 -8.28 -32.58
C ARG A 919 -9.54 -7.90 -32.65
N GLU A 920 -10.38 -8.91 -32.88
CA GLU A 920 -11.83 -8.81 -32.68
C GLU A 920 -12.13 -8.20 -31.29
N GLU A 921 -12.81 -7.05 -31.30
CA GLU A 921 -13.20 -6.29 -30.12
C GLU A 921 -14.17 -7.10 -29.24
N GLY A 922 -13.61 -7.81 -28.26
CA GLY A 922 -14.32 -8.24 -27.06
C GLY A 922 -14.33 -7.12 -26.00
N PRO A 923 -15.37 -7.01 -25.14
CA PRO A 923 -15.60 -5.85 -24.26
C PRO A 923 -14.69 -5.82 -23.01
N SER A 924 -13.42 -6.21 -23.15
CA SER A 924 -12.41 -6.30 -22.08
C SER A 924 -11.06 -5.66 -22.45
N ALA A 925 -11.00 -4.80 -23.48
CA ALA A 925 -9.74 -4.21 -23.95
C ALA A 925 -9.42 -2.82 -23.39
N ALA A 926 -10.22 -2.25 -22.48
CA ALA A 926 -9.93 -0.96 -21.84
C ALA A 926 -8.90 -1.03 -20.69
N ALA A 927 -8.38 -2.22 -20.37
CA ALA A 927 -7.35 -2.42 -19.34
C ALA A 927 -5.91 -2.38 -19.89
N ASN A 928 -5.72 -2.26 -21.21
CA ASN A 928 -4.40 -2.22 -21.85
C ASN A 928 -4.01 -0.83 -22.38
N GLU A 929 -4.71 0.23 -21.99
CA GLU A 929 -4.26 1.62 -22.26
C GLU A 929 -2.92 1.94 -21.58
N SER A 930 -2.51 1.19 -20.54
CA SER A 930 -1.21 1.39 -19.90
C SER A 930 -0.03 0.94 -20.77
N VAL A 931 -0.22 0.01 -21.72
CA VAL A 931 0.87 -0.47 -22.59
C VAL A 931 1.12 0.53 -23.72
N ALA A 932 0.06 1.11 -24.30
CA ALA A 932 0.18 2.18 -25.31
C ALA A 932 0.83 3.44 -24.72
N ALA A 933 0.55 3.77 -23.45
CA ALA A 933 1.22 4.86 -22.74
C ALA A 933 2.70 4.59 -22.41
N THR A 934 3.19 3.34 -22.43
CA THR A 934 4.60 3.01 -22.13
C THR A 934 5.53 3.27 -23.33
N PHE A 935 4.99 3.33 -24.56
CA PHE A 935 5.79 3.61 -25.76
C PHE A 935 5.92 5.10 -26.09
N LEU A 936 5.08 5.96 -25.47
CA LEU A 936 5.17 7.41 -25.60
C LEU A 936 6.44 7.92 -24.90
N GLY A 937 7.48 8.22 -25.68
CA GLY A 937 8.65 8.96 -25.20
C GLY A 937 10.00 8.24 -25.21
N ALA A 938 10.15 7.12 -25.92
CA ALA A 938 11.48 6.50 -26.07
C ALA A 938 12.46 7.48 -26.75
N THR A 939 13.69 7.53 -26.25
CA THR A 939 14.76 8.39 -26.79
C THR A 939 15.85 7.54 -27.42
N CYS A 940 16.50 8.08 -28.46
CA CYS A 940 17.59 7.39 -29.14
C CYS A 940 18.60 8.39 -29.71
N LEU A 941 19.88 8.11 -29.57
CA LEU A 941 20.96 8.74 -30.30
C LEU A 941 21.65 7.68 -31.16
N TYR A 942 21.91 8.03 -32.42
CA TYR A 942 22.60 7.17 -33.37
C TYR A 942 23.74 7.94 -34.04
N ALA A 943 24.95 7.39 -33.98
CA ALA A 943 26.17 7.98 -34.50
C ALA A 943 26.89 6.99 -35.41
N VAL A 944 27.41 7.45 -36.55
CA VAL A 944 28.21 6.65 -37.49
C VAL A 944 29.58 7.27 -37.63
N TYR A 945 30.62 6.54 -37.22
CA TYR A 945 32.02 6.94 -37.37
C TYR A 945 32.67 6.24 -38.56
N ASP A 946 33.28 7.02 -39.43
CA ASP A 946 34.11 6.56 -40.54
C ASP A 946 35.60 6.73 -40.21
N PRO A 947 36.34 5.63 -39.96
CA PRO A 947 37.75 5.69 -39.61
C PRO A 947 38.66 6.06 -40.78
N VAL A 948 38.16 6.07 -42.03
CA VAL A 948 38.96 6.45 -43.20
C VAL A 948 39.02 7.98 -43.35
N SER A 949 37.87 8.64 -43.17
CA SER A 949 37.76 10.11 -43.28
C SER A 949 37.89 10.84 -41.94
N GLY A 950 37.77 10.11 -40.82
CA GLY A 950 37.63 10.70 -39.48
C GLY A 950 36.28 11.39 -39.25
N ARG A 951 35.30 11.19 -40.15
CA ARG A 951 33.99 11.84 -40.06
C ARG A 951 33.04 11.05 -39.16
N CYS A 952 32.34 11.75 -38.28
CA CYS A 952 31.30 11.23 -37.42
C CYS A 952 29.97 11.94 -37.73
N THR A 953 28.97 11.18 -38.20
CA THR A 953 27.63 11.71 -38.51
C THR A 953 26.66 11.25 -37.43
N LEU A 954 25.92 12.17 -36.81
CA LEU A 954 25.03 11.86 -35.68
C LEU A 954 23.63 12.44 -35.89
N ALA A 955 22.62 11.74 -35.40
CA ALA A 955 21.26 12.25 -35.24
C ALA A 955 20.69 11.80 -33.88
N ARG A 956 19.72 12.55 -33.36
CA ARG A 956 19.08 12.26 -32.07
C ARG A 956 17.55 12.43 -32.12
N ALA A 957 16.85 11.53 -31.42
CA ALA A 957 15.42 11.56 -31.15
C ALA A 957 15.21 11.73 -29.64
N GLY A 958 14.99 12.97 -29.18
CA GLY A 958 14.76 13.31 -27.76
C GLY A 958 15.93 13.07 -26.80
N HIS A 959 17.02 12.46 -27.25
CA HIS A 959 18.13 12.02 -26.39
C HIS A 959 19.15 13.13 -26.09
N LEU A 960 19.94 12.91 -25.03
CA LEU A 960 20.98 13.86 -24.60
C LEU A 960 22.13 13.96 -25.61
N PRO A 961 22.73 15.16 -25.78
CA PRO A 961 23.86 15.35 -26.69
C PRO A 961 25.11 14.64 -26.13
N PRO A 962 25.97 14.05 -26.99
CA PRO A 962 27.16 13.34 -26.54
C PRO A 962 28.30 14.30 -26.21
N VAL A 963 29.23 13.84 -25.38
CA VAL A 963 30.43 14.60 -24.99
C VAL A 963 31.66 14.07 -25.74
N VAL A 964 32.47 14.97 -26.30
CA VAL A 964 33.75 14.65 -26.95
C VAL A 964 34.89 15.25 -26.14
N VAL A 965 35.92 14.44 -25.89
CA VAL A 965 37.23 14.90 -25.42
C VAL A 965 38.21 14.78 -26.58
N ARG A 966 38.77 15.90 -27.02
CA ARG A 966 39.80 15.93 -28.06
C ARG A 966 41.15 15.45 -27.51
N PRO A 967 42.10 15.07 -28.39
CA PRO A 967 43.44 14.63 -27.97
C PRO A 967 44.22 15.69 -27.17
N ASP A 968 43.90 16.98 -27.36
CA ASP A 968 44.49 18.10 -26.61
C ASP A 968 43.91 18.27 -25.18
N GLY A 969 42.91 17.44 -24.81
CA GLY A 969 42.22 17.47 -23.53
C GLY A 969 41.05 18.46 -23.47
N SER A 970 40.73 19.16 -24.57
CA SER A 970 39.54 20.00 -24.64
C SER A 970 38.27 19.14 -24.65
N VAL A 971 37.26 19.56 -23.88
CA VAL A 971 35.98 18.85 -23.78
C VAL A 971 34.89 19.71 -24.40
N GLU A 972 34.09 19.11 -25.28
CA GLU A 972 33.00 19.75 -26.01
C GLU A 972 31.75 18.88 -25.93
N VAL A 973 30.60 19.49 -25.65
CA VAL A 973 29.29 18.86 -25.82
C VAL A 973 28.86 19.11 -27.26
N LEU A 974 28.58 18.05 -28.04
CA LEU A 974 28.21 18.21 -29.44
C LEU A 974 26.78 18.73 -29.57
N GLU A 975 26.62 19.94 -30.08
CA GLU A 975 25.31 20.53 -30.38
C GLU A 975 24.69 19.87 -31.62
N LEU A 976 23.63 19.10 -31.41
CA LEU A 976 22.89 18.38 -32.47
C LEU A 976 21.51 19.03 -32.68
N PRO A 977 20.97 19.03 -33.91
CA PRO A 977 19.58 19.39 -34.17
C PRO A 977 18.62 18.65 -33.23
N ALA A 978 17.58 19.32 -32.76
CA ALA A 978 16.62 18.76 -31.81
C ALA A 978 15.54 17.96 -32.55
N GLY A 979 15.59 16.63 -32.44
CA GLY A 979 14.50 15.74 -32.87
C GLY A 979 13.57 15.39 -31.70
N PRO A 980 12.26 15.20 -31.93
CA PRO A 980 11.32 14.76 -30.89
C PRO A 980 11.66 13.34 -30.39
N PRO A 981 11.21 12.93 -29.20
CA PRO A 981 11.20 11.51 -28.82
C PRO A 981 10.46 10.65 -29.85
N LEU A 982 10.85 9.37 -29.95
CA LEU A 982 10.25 8.40 -30.86
C LEU A 982 8.77 8.17 -30.51
N GLY A 983 7.94 7.97 -31.53
CA GLY A 983 6.51 7.71 -31.42
C GLY A 983 5.61 8.95 -31.50
N LEU A 984 6.18 10.15 -31.61
CA LEU A 984 5.39 11.40 -31.66
C LEU A 984 5.01 11.84 -33.07
N GLY A 985 5.71 11.38 -34.12
CA GLY A 985 5.37 11.62 -35.54
C GLY A 985 5.29 13.10 -35.97
N ALA A 986 5.86 14.03 -35.18
CA ALA A 986 5.58 15.46 -35.30
C ALA A 986 6.59 16.25 -36.15
N LEU A 987 7.86 15.83 -36.21
CA LEU A 987 8.96 16.56 -36.87
C LEU A 987 9.98 15.57 -37.47
N PRO A 988 10.63 15.89 -38.61
CA PRO A 988 11.69 15.07 -39.17
C PRO A 988 12.96 15.12 -38.31
N PHE A 989 13.76 14.06 -38.37
CA PHE A 989 15.09 14.01 -37.75
C PHE A 989 16.14 14.59 -38.70
N GLU A 990 17.13 15.29 -38.16
CA GLU A 990 18.23 15.87 -38.93
C GLU A 990 19.58 15.36 -38.41
N SER A 991 20.51 15.07 -39.32
CA SER A 991 21.86 14.64 -38.99
C SER A 991 22.87 15.80 -39.03
N ALA A 992 23.88 15.76 -38.17
CA ALA A 992 25.03 16.67 -38.19
C ALA A 992 26.35 15.92 -38.37
N ASP A 993 27.27 16.51 -39.13
CA ASP A 993 28.61 15.96 -39.42
C ASP A 993 29.69 16.66 -38.59
N PHE A 994 30.57 15.87 -37.96
CA PHE A 994 31.72 16.33 -37.20
C PHE A 994 32.99 15.61 -37.64
N THR A 995 34.13 16.30 -37.67
CA THR A 995 35.43 15.66 -37.91
C THR A 995 36.10 15.39 -36.56
N LEU A 996 36.38 14.12 -36.27
CA LEU A 996 37.03 13.68 -35.03
C LEU A 996 38.46 13.23 -35.33
N GLU A 997 39.42 13.88 -34.65
CA GLU A 997 40.84 13.52 -34.73
C GLU A 997 41.09 12.15 -34.09
N GLU A 998 42.13 11.45 -34.54
CA GLU A 998 42.56 10.19 -33.94
C GLU A 998 42.82 10.37 -32.42
N GLY A 999 42.31 9.45 -31.61
CA GLY A 999 42.44 9.49 -30.15
C GLY A 999 41.36 10.31 -29.43
N SER A 1000 40.46 10.98 -30.16
CA SER A 1000 39.28 11.64 -29.57
C SER A 1000 38.40 10.62 -28.84
N LEU A 1001 37.94 10.96 -27.64
CA LEU A 1001 37.06 10.13 -26.82
C LEU A 1001 35.63 10.66 -26.91
N LEU A 1002 34.72 9.84 -27.42
CA LEU A 1002 33.29 10.10 -27.48
C LEU A 1002 32.58 9.38 -26.33
N ALA A 1003 31.75 10.09 -25.57
CA ALA A 1003 30.95 9.58 -24.46
C ALA A 1003 29.46 9.74 -24.76
N LEU A 1004 28.77 8.60 -24.87
CA LEU A 1004 27.32 8.48 -24.99
C LEU A 1004 26.79 7.99 -23.64
N TYR A 1005 25.70 8.58 -23.15
CA TYR A 1005 25.19 8.28 -21.82
C TYR A 1005 23.69 8.56 -21.73
N THR A 1006 23.03 7.89 -20.80
CA THR A 1006 21.61 8.12 -20.46
C THR A 1006 21.50 9.10 -19.30
N ASP A 1007 20.29 9.59 -19.06
CA ASP A 1007 20.07 10.66 -18.10
C ASP A 1007 20.26 10.23 -16.65
N GLY A 1008 20.02 8.97 -16.29
CA GLY A 1008 20.26 8.44 -14.95
C GLY A 1008 21.74 8.44 -14.53
N LEU A 1009 22.69 8.67 -15.45
CA LEU A 1009 24.09 8.94 -15.10
C LEU A 1009 24.30 10.36 -14.54
N ILE A 1010 23.51 11.33 -14.99
CA ILE A 1010 23.69 12.76 -14.66
C ILE A 1010 22.57 13.35 -13.81
N GLN A 1011 21.40 12.72 -13.76
CA GLN A 1011 20.26 13.10 -12.91
C GLN A 1011 20.31 12.30 -11.59
N ALA A 1012 20.90 12.90 -10.56
CA ALA A 1012 20.71 12.46 -9.18
C ALA A 1012 19.51 13.20 -8.54
N TYR A 1013 18.93 12.64 -7.47
CA TYR A 1013 17.70 13.10 -6.79
C TYR A 1013 17.67 14.60 -6.38
N ASP A 1014 18.81 15.30 -6.46
CA ASP A 1014 19.04 16.66 -5.97
C ASP A 1014 19.73 17.62 -6.98
N LEU A 1015 19.96 17.22 -8.24
CA LEU A 1015 20.81 17.98 -9.17
C LEU A 1015 20.14 18.26 -10.52
N ASP A 1016 20.34 19.49 -11.00
CA ASP A 1016 19.95 19.96 -12.33
C ASP A 1016 20.84 19.32 -13.43
N LEU A 1017 20.27 19.10 -14.61
CA LEU A 1017 20.88 18.41 -15.75
C LEU A 1017 22.21 19.07 -16.18
N ASP A 1018 22.24 20.40 -16.22
CA ASP A 1018 23.42 21.19 -16.60
C ASP A 1018 24.59 21.00 -15.61
N VAL A 1019 24.27 20.79 -14.33
CA VAL A 1019 25.28 20.56 -13.28
C VAL A 1019 25.86 19.16 -13.41
N GLY A 1020 25.01 18.16 -13.67
CA GLY A 1020 25.43 16.80 -13.96
C GLY A 1020 26.35 16.72 -15.19
N LEU A 1021 25.96 17.39 -16.28
CA LEU A 1021 26.76 17.48 -17.50
C LEU A 1021 28.11 18.16 -17.28
N SER A 1022 28.13 19.27 -16.53
CA SER A 1022 29.37 19.96 -16.16
C SER A 1022 30.32 19.08 -15.34
N ARG A 1023 29.79 18.21 -14.48
CA ARG A 1023 30.59 17.24 -13.72
C ARG A 1023 31.14 16.13 -14.62
N LEU A 1024 30.31 15.55 -15.48
CA LEU A 1024 30.74 14.56 -16.46
C LEU A 1024 31.88 15.09 -17.31
N SER A 1025 31.72 16.28 -17.90
CA SER A 1025 32.75 16.95 -18.70
C SER A 1025 34.06 17.17 -17.91
N ARG A 1026 33.98 17.54 -16.63
CA ARG A 1026 35.16 17.73 -15.77
C ARG A 1026 35.90 16.41 -15.50
N VAL A 1027 35.17 15.32 -15.26
CA VAL A 1027 35.77 14.00 -14.99
C VAL A 1027 36.43 13.46 -16.26
N LEU A 1028 35.77 13.60 -17.41
CA LEU A 1028 36.30 13.17 -18.70
C LEU A 1028 37.53 13.99 -19.16
N ALA A 1029 37.66 15.25 -18.74
CA ALA A 1029 38.82 16.09 -19.05
C ALA A 1029 40.14 15.57 -18.45
N ALA A 1030 40.10 14.73 -17.41
CA ALA A 1030 41.30 14.20 -16.78
C ALA A 1030 41.90 13.06 -17.64
N PRO A 1031 43.12 13.22 -18.20
CA PRO A 1031 43.69 12.21 -19.11
C PRO A 1031 44.00 10.91 -18.36
N ARG A 1032 43.57 9.78 -18.94
CA ARG A 1032 43.87 8.43 -18.44
C ARG A 1032 44.19 7.46 -19.57
N PRO A 1033 45.05 6.46 -19.31
CA PRO A 1033 45.56 5.57 -20.35
C PRO A 1033 44.53 4.53 -20.84
N GLY A 1034 43.60 4.07 -19.98
CA GLY A 1034 42.62 3.02 -20.34
C GLY A 1034 41.18 3.49 -20.24
N LEU A 1035 40.33 3.06 -21.19
CA LEU A 1035 38.89 3.36 -21.14
C LEU A 1035 38.21 2.80 -19.88
N GLY A 1036 38.63 1.61 -19.43
CA GLY A 1036 38.15 0.98 -18.20
C GLY A 1036 38.25 1.91 -16.98
N GLU A 1037 39.46 2.43 -16.75
CA GLU A 1037 39.75 3.34 -15.63
C GLU A 1037 39.05 4.70 -15.75
N THR A 1038 38.79 5.16 -16.99
CA THR A 1038 38.01 6.38 -17.22
C THR A 1038 36.55 6.16 -16.84
N GLY A 1039 35.92 5.10 -17.32
CA GLY A 1039 34.50 4.86 -17.04
C GLY A 1039 34.24 4.51 -15.58
N ASP A 1040 35.07 3.69 -14.94
CA ASP A 1040 34.92 3.37 -13.51
C ASP A 1040 34.92 4.65 -12.65
N GLN A 1041 35.75 5.63 -13.00
CA GLN A 1041 35.77 6.92 -12.32
C GLN A 1041 34.57 7.79 -12.62
N VAL A 1042 34.08 7.79 -13.87
CA VAL A 1042 32.85 8.50 -14.23
C VAL A 1042 31.70 7.94 -13.39
N MET A 1043 31.58 6.62 -13.30
CA MET A 1043 30.58 5.96 -12.45
C MET A 1043 30.76 6.34 -10.97
N GLU A 1044 31.98 6.26 -10.42
CA GLU A 1044 32.25 6.61 -9.01
C GLU A 1044 32.02 8.10 -8.69
N ALA A 1045 32.38 9.00 -9.61
CA ALA A 1045 32.30 10.45 -9.39
C ALA A 1045 30.87 11.00 -9.55
N LEU A 1046 30.06 10.38 -10.41
CA LEU A 1046 28.69 10.81 -10.66
C LEU A 1046 27.67 10.07 -9.79
N LEU A 1047 27.93 8.81 -9.43
CA LEU A 1047 26.99 7.99 -8.66
C LEU A 1047 27.50 7.80 -7.22
N SER A 1048 26.80 8.42 -6.26
CA SER A 1048 27.09 8.31 -4.82
C SER A 1048 26.42 7.11 -4.14
N GLY A 1049 25.67 6.32 -4.91
CA GLY A 1049 24.82 5.21 -4.48
C GLY A 1049 24.07 4.62 -5.69
N PRO A 1050 23.10 3.71 -5.48
CA PRO A 1050 22.27 3.20 -6.56
C PRO A 1050 21.51 4.34 -7.25
N PRO A 1051 21.49 4.39 -8.59
CA PRO A 1051 20.86 5.48 -9.32
C PRO A 1051 19.32 5.37 -9.22
N SER A 1052 18.64 6.52 -9.27
CA SER A 1052 17.17 6.59 -9.23
C SER A 1052 16.52 6.11 -10.53
N ASP A 1053 17.25 6.21 -11.63
CA ASP A 1053 16.94 5.61 -12.92
C ASP A 1053 18.11 4.73 -13.39
N ASP A 1054 17.96 4.01 -14.49
CA ASP A 1054 19.08 3.27 -15.05
C ASP A 1054 20.18 4.23 -15.53
N ALA A 1055 21.43 3.79 -15.43
CA ALA A 1055 22.57 4.57 -15.90
C ALA A 1055 23.39 3.73 -16.88
N ALA A 1056 23.39 4.14 -18.14
CA ALA A 1056 24.24 3.61 -19.18
C ALA A 1056 25.32 4.61 -19.59
N LEU A 1057 26.53 4.11 -19.81
CA LEU A 1057 27.67 4.86 -20.32
C LEU A 1057 28.37 4.04 -21.39
N LEU A 1058 28.52 4.59 -22.59
CA LEU A 1058 29.31 4.03 -23.68
C LEU A 1058 30.43 5.01 -24.04
N LEU A 1059 31.67 4.57 -23.83
CA LEU A 1059 32.87 5.29 -24.20
C LEU A 1059 33.48 4.69 -25.47
N ALA A 1060 33.81 5.54 -26.44
CA ALA A 1060 34.44 5.16 -27.69
C ALA A 1060 35.64 6.07 -28.00
N ARG A 1061 36.85 5.51 -28.06
CA ARG A 1061 38.04 6.23 -28.51
C ARG A 1061 38.28 5.98 -30.00
N THR A 1062 38.34 7.06 -30.75
CA THR A 1062 38.54 7.05 -32.20
C THR A 1062 39.92 6.57 -32.61
N ARG A 1063 39.96 5.78 -33.68
CA ARG A 1063 41.18 5.38 -34.39
C ARG A 1063 40.98 5.67 -35.87
N VAL A 1064 42.00 6.23 -36.52
CA VAL A 1064 41.98 6.48 -37.96
C VAL A 1064 42.75 5.36 -38.64
N LEU A 1065 42.22 4.86 -39.75
CA LEU A 1065 42.96 3.90 -40.57
C LEU A 1065 44.08 4.63 -41.30
N ASP A 1066 45.31 4.23 -41.01
CA ASP A 1066 46.48 4.81 -41.66
C ASP A 1066 46.48 4.57 -43.19
N SER A 1067 47.27 5.37 -43.90
CA SER A 1067 47.45 5.24 -45.36
C SER A 1067 48.12 3.94 -45.77
N THR A 1068 48.67 3.16 -44.84
CA THR A 1068 49.21 1.82 -45.12
C THR A 1068 48.11 0.75 -45.16
N ARG A 1069 46.89 1.07 -44.71
CA ARG A 1069 45.72 0.18 -44.72
C ARG A 1069 44.63 0.62 -45.69
N VAL A 1070 44.73 1.83 -46.23
CA VAL A 1070 43.76 2.36 -47.19
C VAL A 1070 44.47 2.85 -48.44
N ALA A 1071 44.05 2.37 -49.60
CA ALA A 1071 44.55 2.81 -50.89
C ALA A 1071 43.37 3.25 -51.78
N SER A 1072 43.46 4.44 -52.38
CA SER A 1072 42.42 4.97 -53.27
C SER A 1072 43.00 5.35 -54.63
N LEU A 1073 42.22 5.14 -55.70
CA LEU A 1073 42.54 5.49 -57.07
C LEU A 1073 41.31 6.16 -57.71
N GLU A 1074 41.47 7.38 -58.19
CA GLU A 1074 40.47 8.03 -59.04
C GLU A 1074 40.60 7.51 -60.47
N LEU A 1075 39.47 7.15 -61.07
CA LEU A 1075 39.41 6.55 -62.40
C LEU A 1075 38.62 7.45 -63.35
N PRO A 1076 39.13 7.69 -64.58
CA PRO A 1076 38.34 8.35 -65.61
C PRO A 1076 37.18 7.44 -66.06
N GLY A 1077 36.09 8.01 -66.58
CA GLY A 1077 34.94 7.26 -67.10
C GLY A 1077 35.18 6.50 -68.42
N ASP A 1078 36.44 6.22 -68.77
CA ASP A 1078 36.84 5.50 -69.99
C ASP A 1078 36.99 3.99 -69.67
N PRO A 1079 36.32 3.08 -70.40
CA PRO A 1079 36.51 1.62 -70.27
C PRO A 1079 37.96 1.13 -70.27
N ALA A 1080 38.91 1.87 -70.87
CA ALA A 1080 40.33 1.53 -70.83
C ALA A 1080 40.94 1.55 -69.41
N CYS A 1081 40.34 2.27 -68.45
CA CYS A 1081 40.86 2.38 -67.09
C CYS A 1081 40.65 1.11 -66.23
N VAL A 1082 39.86 0.12 -66.69
CA VAL A 1082 39.67 -1.15 -65.97
C VAL A 1082 41.00 -1.93 -65.83
N SER A 1083 41.90 -1.84 -66.83
CA SER A 1083 43.23 -2.44 -66.70
C SER A 1083 44.11 -1.70 -65.69
N GLU A 1084 43.94 -0.39 -65.55
CA GLU A 1084 44.64 0.42 -64.56
C GLU A 1084 44.16 0.09 -63.14
N ALA A 1085 42.85 -0.09 -62.96
CA ALA A 1085 42.26 -0.56 -61.71
C ALA A 1085 42.82 -1.94 -61.28
N ARG A 1086 42.93 -2.91 -62.21
CA ARG A 1086 43.57 -4.21 -61.92
C ARG A 1086 45.04 -4.09 -61.55
N ALA A 1087 45.80 -3.28 -62.30
CA ALA A 1087 47.22 -3.06 -62.00
C ALA A 1087 47.45 -2.39 -60.65
N PHE A 1088 46.53 -1.51 -60.24
CA PHE A 1088 46.51 -0.90 -58.91
C PHE A 1088 46.23 -1.93 -57.81
N VAL A 1089 45.18 -2.75 -57.97
CA VAL A 1089 44.85 -3.84 -57.03
C VAL A 1089 46.02 -4.80 -56.88
N THR A 1090 46.60 -5.26 -57.99
CA THR A 1090 47.74 -6.20 -57.96
C THR A 1090 48.90 -5.65 -57.16
N ARG A 1091 49.29 -4.40 -57.44
CA ARG A 1091 50.38 -3.75 -56.72
C ARG A 1091 50.08 -3.64 -55.23
N GLN A 1092 48.89 -3.18 -54.87
CA GLN A 1092 48.54 -2.92 -53.48
C GLN A 1092 48.41 -4.20 -52.66
N LEU A 1093 47.83 -5.27 -53.22
CA LEU A 1093 47.69 -6.54 -52.52
C LEU A 1093 49.05 -7.23 -52.31
N SER A 1094 49.97 -7.14 -53.28
CA SER A 1094 51.34 -7.64 -53.09
C SER A 1094 52.12 -6.79 -52.06
N GLU A 1095 51.92 -5.47 -52.02
CA GLU A 1095 52.47 -4.62 -50.94
C GLU A 1095 51.91 -4.99 -49.56
N TRP A 1096 50.66 -5.47 -49.50
CA TRP A 1096 50.01 -5.91 -48.27
C TRP A 1096 50.26 -7.37 -47.90
N ASP A 1097 51.03 -8.10 -48.70
CA ASP A 1097 51.30 -9.55 -48.54
C ASP A 1097 50.00 -10.40 -48.58
N MET A 1098 49.12 -10.08 -49.54
CA MET A 1098 47.81 -10.73 -49.74
C MET A 1098 47.69 -11.38 -51.12
N ASP A 1099 48.78 -11.97 -51.62
CA ASP A 1099 48.85 -12.53 -52.98
C ASP A 1099 47.78 -13.62 -53.24
N GLU A 1100 47.32 -14.32 -52.20
CA GLU A 1100 46.27 -15.34 -52.30
C GLU A 1100 44.90 -14.78 -52.73
N LEU A 1101 44.61 -13.51 -52.42
CA LEU A 1101 43.34 -12.87 -52.76
C LEU A 1101 43.34 -12.24 -54.16
N LEU A 1102 44.53 -12.03 -54.76
CA LEU A 1102 44.73 -11.28 -56.02
C LEU A 1102 43.70 -11.61 -57.09
N PHE A 1103 43.61 -12.87 -57.51
CA PHE A 1103 42.73 -13.30 -58.60
C PHE A 1103 41.26 -12.94 -58.32
N THR A 1104 40.80 -13.18 -57.09
CA THR A 1104 39.41 -12.94 -56.71
C THR A 1104 39.10 -11.45 -56.58
N THR A 1105 40.03 -10.66 -56.02
CA THR A 1105 39.90 -9.21 -55.87
C THR A 1105 39.94 -8.51 -57.23
N GLU A 1106 40.82 -8.93 -58.14
CA GLU A 1106 40.88 -8.40 -59.51
C GLU A 1106 39.56 -8.60 -60.26
N LEU A 1107 38.92 -9.77 -60.09
CA LEU A 1107 37.65 -10.05 -60.74
C LEU A 1107 36.52 -9.21 -60.14
N ILE A 1108 36.46 -9.09 -58.80
CA ILE A 1108 35.50 -8.23 -58.12
C ILE A 1108 35.65 -6.78 -58.59
N VAL A 1109 36.87 -6.23 -58.54
CA VAL A 1109 37.14 -4.85 -58.94
C VAL A 1109 36.85 -4.63 -60.42
N SER A 1110 37.19 -5.58 -61.29
CA SER A 1110 36.88 -5.49 -62.72
C SER A 1110 35.37 -5.36 -62.95
N GLU A 1111 34.56 -6.16 -62.27
CA GLU A 1111 33.10 -6.10 -62.40
C GLU A 1111 32.52 -4.83 -61.78
N LEU A 1112 32.97 -4.42 -60.59
CA LEU A 1112 32.48 -3.21 -59.92
C LEU A 1112 32.82 -1.93 -60.68
N VAL A 1113 34.06 -1.78 -61.14
CA VAL A 1113 34.51 -0.61 -61.93
C VAL A 1113 33.82 -0.59 -63.29
N THR A 1114 33.69 -1.74 -63.97
CA THR A 1114 32.96 -1.82 -65.25
C THR A 1114 31.50 -1.42 -65.07
N ASN A 1115 30.87 -1.83 -63.96
CA ASN A 1115 29.50 -1.44 -63.63
C ASN A 1115 29.38 0.07 -63.38
N ALA A 1116 30.33 0.67 -62.65
CA ALA A 1116 30.38 2.12 -62.43
C ALA A 1116 30.58 2.91 -63.75
N ILE A 1117 31.41 2.43 -64.67
CA ILE A 1117 31.62 3.08 -65.98
C ILE A 1117 30.38 2.99 -66.87
N ARG A 1118 29.69 1.83 -66.88
CA ARG A 1118 28.52 1.61 -67.76
C ARG A 1118 27.23 2.24 -67.25
N HIS A 1119 27.06 2.32 -65.93
CA HIS A 1119 25.78 2.65 -65.30
C HIS A 1119 25.87 3.78 -64.26
N GLY A 1120 27.07 4.22 -63.93
CA GLY A 1120 27.34 5.35 -63.04
C GLY A 1120 27.61 6.64 -63.81
N SER A 1121 27.90 7.70 -63.04
CA SER A 1121 28.36 9.00 -63.53
C SER A 1121 29.63 9.39 -62.77
N GLY A 1122 30.54 10.11 -63.41
CA GLY A 1122 31.83 10.48 -62.82
C GLY A 1122 31.72 11.59 -61.76
N PRO A 1123 32.73 11.75 -60.89
CA PRO A 1123 33.97 10.97 -60.81
C PRO A 1123 33.78 9.55 -60.22
N ILE A 1124 34.60 8.59 -60.68
CA ILE A 1124 34.62 7.20 -60.19
C ILE A 1124 35.86 7.02 -59.30
N THR A 1125 35.70 6.46 -58.11
CA THR A 1125 36.83 6.20 -57.20
C THR A 1125 36.82 4.75 -56.76
N LEU A 1126 37.94 4.06 -56.94
CA LEU A 1126 38.20 2.73 -56.39
C LEU A 1126 38.98 2.88 -55.08
N ARG A 1127 38.54 2.22 -54.02
CA ARG A 1127 39.20 2.19 -52.72
C ARG A 1127 39.35 0.77 -52.21
N LEU A 1128 40.53 0.44 -51.68
CA LEU A 1128 40.83 -0.79 -50.98
C LEU A 1128 41.08 -0.48 -49.51
N ILE A 1129 40.49 -1.26 -48.61
CA ILE A 1129 40.63 -1.10 -47.17
C ILE A 1129 41.03 -2.44 -46.55
N ARG A 1130 42.14 -2.45 -45.81
CA ARG A 1130 42.67 -3.60 -45.07
C ARG A 1130 42.28 -3.51 -43.59
N GLU A 1131 41.37 -4.38 -43.18
CA GLU A 1131 40.97 -4.58 -41.78
C GLU A 1131 41.12 -6.06 -41.40
N ARG A 1132 40.18 -6.65 -40.63
CA ARG A 1132 40.03 -8.11 -40.44
C ARG A 1132 39.62 -8.80 -41.74
N ALA A 1133 39.04 -8.02 -42.66
CA ALA A 1133 38.72 -8.38 -44.02
C ALA A 1133 39.34 -7.38 -45.02
N LEU A 1134 39.47 -7.78 -46.28
CA LEU A 1134 39.78 -6.89 -47.39
C LEU A 1134 38.47 -6.36 -47.97
N ILE A 1135 38.27 -5.05 -47.93
CA ILE A 1135 37.07 -4.38 -48.46
C ILE A 1135 37.45 -3.61 -49.72
N CYS A 1136 36.71 -3.83 -50.80
CA CYS A 1136 36.79 -3.08 -52.04
C CYS A 1136 35.56 -2.20 -52.16
N GLU A 1137 35.73 -0.88 -52.29
CA GLU A 1137 34.66 0.08 -52.52
C GLU A 1137 34.85 0.75 -53.89
N VAL A 1138 33.77 0.87 -54.67
CA VAL A 1138 33.73 1.68 -55.90
C VAL A 1138 32.61 2.71 -55.76
N SER A 1139 32.97 3.98 -55.77
CA SER A 1139 32.01 5.10 -55.69
C SER A 1139 31.76 5.73 -57.05
N ASP A 1140 30.52 6.18 -57.28
CA ASP A 1140 30.11 6.96 -58.45
C ASP A 1140 28.97 7.94 -58.06
N THR A 1141 28.64 8.91 -58.92
CA THR A 1141 27.63 9.96 -58.63
C THR A 1141 26.19 9.57 -58.99
N SER A 1142 25.92 8.31 -59.35
CA SER A 1142 24.57 7.84 -59.65
C SER A 1142 23.81 7.42 -58.39
N SER A 1143 22.55 7.83 -58.28
CA SER A 1143 21.63 7.40 -57.23
C SER A 1143 20.89 6.09 -57.57
N THR A 1144 21.16 5.46 -58.73
CA THR A 1144 20.42 4.28 -59.18
C THR A 1144 20.94 3.00 -58.52
N SER A 1145 20.05 2.24 -57.86
CA SER A 1145 20.40 0.95 -57.24
C SER A 1145 20.77 -0.13 -58.28
N PRO A 1146 21.94 -0.78 -58.16
CA PRO A 1146 22.28 -1.91 -59.00
C PRO A 1146 21.45 -3.15 -58.61
N ARG A 1147 20.74 -3.75 -59.56
CA ARG A 1147 19.97 -4.99 -59.33
C ARG A 1147 20.74 -6.22 -59.78
N LEU A 1148 20.89 -7.20 -58.90
CA LEU A 1148 21.44 -8.51 -59.26
C LEU A 1148 20.49 -9.21 -60.25
N ARG A 1149 21.01 -9.55 -61.44
CA ARG A 1149 20.24 -10.23 -62.49
C ARG A 1149 20.67 -11.69 -62.58
N HIS A 1150 19.70 -12.60 -62.69
CA HIS A 1150 19.94 -14.00 -63.02
C HIS A 1150 20.01 -14.14 -64.55
N ALA A 1151 21.16 -13.81 -65.13
CA ALA A 1151 21.39 -13.89 -66.57
C ALA A 1151 21.26 -15.35 -67.07
N ARG A 1152 20.54 -15.57 -68.16
CA ARG A 1152 20.42 -16.89 -68.82
C ARG A 1152 21.76 -17.26 -69.46
N THR A 1153 21.94 -18.55 -69.80
CA THR A 1153 23.16 -19.03 -70.47
C THR A 1153 23.45 -18.32 -71.79
N THR A 1154 22.42 -17.78 -72.46
CA THR A 1154 22.50 -17.04 -73.73
C THR A 1154 22.72 -15.54 -73.60
N ASP A 1155 22.65 -14.97 -72.39
CA ASP A 1155 22.77 -13.52 -72.22
C ASP A 1155 24.25 -13.09 -72.25
N GLU A 1156 24.57 -12.06 -73.04
CA GLU A 1156 25.94 -11.51 -73.20
C GLU A 1156 26.35 -10.57 -72.05
N GLY A 1157 25.46 -10.29 -71.09
CA GLY A 1157 25.73 -9.41 -69.95
C GLY A 1157 24.86 -9.71 -68.73
N GLY A 1158 25.08 -8.97 -67.63
CA GLY A 1158 24.27 -9.08 -66.41
C GLY A 1158 24.75 -10.10 -65.38
N ARG A 1159 25.96 -10.66 -65.52
CA ARG A 1159 26.58 -11.61 -64.57
C ARG A 1159 27.50 -10.97 -63.54
N GLY A 1160 27.91 -9.71 -63.72
CA GLY A 1160 28.96 -9.08 -62.91
C GLY A 1160 28.69 -9.09 -61.41
N LEU A 1161 27.52 -8.61 -60.97
CA LEU A 1161 27.16 -8.64 -59.55
C LEU A 1161 26.95 -10.05 -59.00
N LEU A 1162 26.56 -11.02 -59.85
CA LEU A 1162 26.48 -12.43 -59.44
C LEU A 1162 27.87 -13.00 -59.17
N ILE A 1163 28.88 -12.63 -59.97
CA ILE A 1163 30.27 -13.01 -59.76
C ILE A 1163 30.78 -12.39 -58.45
N VAL A 1164 30.54 -11.10 -58.23
CA VAL A 1164 30.88 -10.43 -56.96
C VAL A 1164 30.23 -11.14 -55.77
N ALA A 1165 28.95 -11.48 -55.87
CA ALA A 1165 28.22 -12.18 -54.81
C ALA A 1165 28.74 -13.59 -54.50
N GLN A 1166 29.37 -14.27 -55.45
CA GLN A 1166 29.95 -15.61 -55.25
C GLN A 1166 31.37 -15.55 -54.69
N LEU A 1167 32.09 -14.44 -54.90
CA LEU A 1167 33.49 -14.29 -54.49
C LEU A 1167 33.69 -13.47 -53.21
N ALA A 1168 32.70 -12.65 -52.83
CA ALA A 1168 32.71 -11.88 -51.60
C ALA A 1168 31.96 -12.61 -50.48
N ARG A 1169 32.42 -12.43 -49.23
CA ARG A 1169 31.67 -12.86 -48.02
C ARG A 1169 30.40 -12.02 -47.84
N ARG A 1170 30.54 -10.71 -48.04
CA ARG A 1170 29.47 -9.72 -47.97
C ARG A 1170 29.68 -8.72 -49.10
N TRP A 1171 28.60 -8.22 -49.66
CA TRP A 1171 28.63 -7.13 -50.62
C TRP A 1171 27.33 -6.34 -50.51
N GLY A 1172 27.36 -5.08 -50.93
CA GLY A 1172 26.21 -4.21 -50.80
C GLY A 1172 26.35 -2.91 -51.58
N THR A 1173 25.32 -2.08 -51.49
CA THR A 1173 25.33 -0.71 -52.01
C THR A 1173 24.99 0.23 -50.87
N ARG A 1174 25.82 1.25 -50.68
CA ARG A 1174 25.63 2.35 -49.75
C ARG A 1174 25.32 3.61 -50.53
N TYR A 1175 24.37 4.40 -50.06
CA TYR A 1175 24.08 5.71 -50.63
C TYR A 1175 24.83 6.80 -49.87
N THR A 1176 25.26 7.82 -50.59
CA THR A 1176 25.82 9.05 -50.05
C THR A 1176 25.03 10.23 -50.58
N ALA A 1177 25.17 11.42 -49.98
CA ALA A 1177 24.46 12.62 -50.45
C ALA A 1177 24.75 12.95 -51.93
N GLU A 1178 25.92 12.56 -52.44
CA GLU A 1178 26.41 12.90 -53.78
C GLU A 1178 26.41 11.71 -54.76
N GLY A 1179 25.98 10.52 -54.33
CA GLY A 1179 26.04 9.32 -55.17
C GLY A 1179 25.85 8.00 -54.42
N LYS A 1180 26.58 6.98 -54.85
CA LYS A 1180 26.55 5.65 -54.23
C LYS A 1180 27.94 5.02 -54.19
N ILE A 1181 28.07 4.02 -53.32
CA ILE A 1181 29.27 3.22 -53.13
C ILE A 1181 28.85 1.75 -53.18
N ILE A 1182 29.37 1.01 -54.15
CA ILE A 1182 29.19 -0.45 -54.20
C ILE A 1182 30.44 -1.07 -53.57
N TRP A 1183 30.23 -1.96 -52.60
CA TRP A 1183 31.31 -2.53 -51.83
C TRP A 1183 31.24 -4.05 -51.78
N ALA A 1184 32.40 -4.68 -51.63
CA ALA A 1184 32.56 -6.12 -51.48
C ALA A 1184 33.66 -6.44 -50.46
N GLU A 1185 33.40 -7.42 -49.60
CA GLU A 1185 34.27 -7.82 -48.49
C GLU A 1185 34.77 -9.26 -48.70
N GLN A 1186 36.08 -9.47 -48.55
CA GLN A 1186 36.74 -10.76 -48.65
C GLN A 1186 37.47 -11.10 -47.35
N GLY A 1187 37.40 -12.35 -46.90
CA GLY A 1187 38.12 -12.78 -45.70
C GLY A 1187 39.63 -12.82 -45.93
N VAL A 1188 40.42 -12.33 -44.98
CA VAL A 1188 41.89 -12.43 -45.04
C VAL A 1188 42.33 -13.81 -44.52
N PRO A 1189 43.28 -14.52 -45.18
CA PRO A 1189 43.67 -15.89 -44.84
C PRO A 1189 44.30 -16.12 -43.44
N SER A 1190 44.60 -15.07 -42.66
CA SER A 1190 45.38 -15.18 -41.42
C SER A 1190 44.60 -15.44 -40.12
N ASP A 1191 43.28 -15.63 -40.15
CA ASP A 1191 42.45 -15.82 -38.95
C ASP A 1191 41.94 -17.27 -38.74
N ALA A 1192 42.56 -18.26 -39.38
CA ALA A 1192 42.34 -19.66 -39.04
C ALA A 1192 43.05 -20.03 -37.72
N ALA A 1193 42.48 -19.60 -36.59
CA ALA A 1193 42.76 -20.25 -35.32
C ALA A 1193 42.22 -21.69 -35.36
N PRO A 1194 42.94 -22.69 -34.82
CA PRO A 1194 42.56 -24.10 -34.94
C PRO A 1194 41.28 -24.39 -34.16
N ASP A 1195 40.30 -25.02 -34.82
CA ASP A 1195 39.11 -25.59 -34.19
C ASP A 1195 39.51 -26.49 -33.01
N GLY A 1196 39.29 -26.00 -31.80
CA GLY A 1196 39.77 -26.67 -30.59
C GLY A 1196 39.31 -26.00 -29.31
N VAL A 1197 38.02 -25.73 -29.15
CA VAL A 1197 37.43 -25.50 -27.82
C VAL A 1197 36.22 -26.39 -27.61
N THR A 1198 36.45 -27.48 -26.90
CA THR A 1198 35.46 -28.27 -26.19
C THR A 1198 34.64 -27.35 -25.28
N VAL A 1199 33.31 -27.36 -25.44
CA VAL A 1199 32.36 -26.76 -24.50
C VAL A 1199 32.41 -27.58 -23.19
N PRO A 1200 32.80 -27.02 -22.03
CA PRO A 1200 32.45 -27.62 -20.74
C PRO A 1200 31.02 -27.21 -20.40
N GLY A 1201 30.19 -28.19 -20.05
CA GLY A 1201 28.83 -27.96 -19.62
C GLY A 1201 28.72 -27.28 -18.25
N VAL A 1202 27.55 -26.62 -18.10
CA VAL A 1202 26.91 -26.07 -16.89
C VAL A 1202 27.45 -24.73 -16.40
#